data_AF-A0AAW3YW20-F1
#
_entry.id   AF-A0AAW3YW20-F1
#
_cell.length_a   1.000
_cell.length_b   1.000
_cell.length_c   1.000
_cell.angle_alpha   90.00
_cell.angle_beta   90.00
_cell.angle_gamma   90.00
#
_symmetry.space_group_name_H-M   'P 1'
#
loop_
_entity.id
_entity.type
_entity.pdbx_description
1 polymer ?
#
loop_
_entity_poly.entity_id
_entity_poly.type
_entity_poly.pdbx_seq_one_letter_code
_entity_poly.pdbx_strand_id
1 'polypeptide(L)'
;MNKTNSVYCHNCSDLLKNKIEIQLVDEFNKPISNMPYILKNRKDERKGMTDGNGMIREENLLASPLSLFLNGQKLADEMETRPLRVSRGEHNSTVRPEAESKGCFYRYAVIGELCDKAPDIAEWEQAKFGLPYYHFPKEDEFNGLAFYCEDFNQRHVIEVCPFRAWSLILKHTPDYDLVNAYNLGLMSLLVYKDEVMVDPDSPDIDMREFINTPNTTTSFFYQQCFDLSQAPIINDGSIFSAIVNDVPFKERYRPAIFLDAKQVKTPETFEHDTQMFFVENETQIIAVWRGTASLRDALTDGTYRPIPCPENILPSGKAKVHKGFLEAYQCMETYFEKRIKQIKESSQDINLKQLYLCGHSLGGALALLHAIELRDNKPLLYTYGMPRVLTGSGVKALTSLDHFRHVNDADSVTSVPFDTNMDNWLFEVYGPLGTILGFGWTLATLPTLPIQKSLPEMGEVYYHHGNTVSFFRAKQVGQAEVPCRNDIGSCGKMGWTMRYTYKFYLVPSIANSLDEGLKNEQQEYMDSFKGDKSVIDKIFPKWNNPDLDTVMTTATDHFMGSQYQAIINNQLLSFLAPTRTPKRIESKEAFVETMHHKDAYPPSAKRNTLFMALENKLHDIFKQDVNQDEVLKHALERYKEITHEISME
;
A
#
# COMPACT_ATOMS: atom_id res chain seq x y z
N MET A 1 4.66 6.60 87.92
CA MET A 1 5.12 5.73 86.82
C MET A 1 4.97 6.49 85.51
N ASN A 2 6.02 6.47 84.70
CA ASN A 2 6.38 7.45 83.67
C ASN A 2 5.34 7.72 82.57
N LYS A 3 5.05 9.01 82.36
CA LYS A 3 4.61 9.57 81.06
C LYS A 3 5.84 10.19 80.39
N THR A 4 6.60 9.38 79.66
CA THR A 4 7.67 9.84 78.77
C THR A 4 7.74 8.86 77.60
N ASN A 5 7.76 9.43 76.38
CA ASN A 5 7.89 8.80 75.06
C ASN A 5 6.59 8.57 74.27
N SER A 6 6.01 9.68 73.80
CA SER A 6 5.52 9.75 72.41
C SER A 6 6.13 11.00 71.78
N VAL A 7 7.39 10.89 71.36
CA VAL A 7 8.16 11.91 70.66
C VAL A 7 8.09 11.59 69.17
N TYR A 8 6.91 11.65 68.53
CA TYR A 8 6.76 11.62 67.06
C TYR A 8 5.44 12.26 66.60
N CYS A 9 5.12 13.45 67.12
CA CYS A 9 4.19 14.36 66.44
C CYS A 9 4.92 15.70 66.28
N HIS A 10 5.91 15.73 65.38
CA HIS A 10 6.58 16.97 64.97
C HIS A 10 5.87 17.53 63.75
N ASN A 11 5.21 18.68 63.93
CA ASN A 11 4.76 19.66 62.94
C ASN A 11 4.64 19.16 61.49
N CYS A 12 3.57 18.42 61.16
CA CYS A 12 3.24 18.14 59.76
C CYS A 12 3.00 19.44 58.95
N SER A 13 2.55 20.52 59.58
CA SER A 13 2.27 21.80 58.92
C SER A 13 3.51 22.55 58.41
N ASP A 14 4.68 22.38 59.01
CA ASP A 14 5.91 23.09 58.60
C ASP A 14 6.61 22.46 57.37
N LEU A 15 6.20 21.25 56.99
CA LEU A 15 6.74 20.44 55.87
C LEU A 15 5.90 20.56 54.58
N LEU A 16 4.66 21.05 54.69
CA LEU A 16 3.70 21.21 53.57
C LEU A 16 3.89 22.57 52.90
N LYS A 17 5.06 22.81 52.31
CA LYS A 17 5.42 24.12 51.70
C LYS A 17 5.43 24.11 50.18
N ASN A 18 5.26 22.94 49.57
CA ASN A 18 5.43 22.79 48.14
C ASN A 18 4.10 22.90 47.42
N LYS A 19 4.16 23.41 46.19
CA LYS A 19 3.06 23.36 45.25
C LYS A 19 3.47 22.65 43.97
N ILE A 20 2.51 22.16 43.21
CA ILE A 20 2.75 21.63 41.87
C ILE A 20 1.68 22.15 40.93
N GLU A 21 2.10 22.60 39.75
CA GLU A 21 1.22 23.05 38.68
C GLU A 21 1.47 22.16 37.46
N ILE A 22 0.44 21.46 36.99
CA ILE A 22 0.54 20.55 35.84
C ILE A 22 -0.51 20.97 34.82
N GLN A 23 -0.11 21.15 33.57
CA GLN A 23 -1.01 21.39 32.46
C GLN A 23 -1.05 20.17 31.54
N LEU A 24 -2.25 19.68 31.24
CA LEU A 24 -2.46 18.63 30.25
C LEU A 24 -2.94 19.23 28.94
N VAL A 25 -2.23 18.93 27.86
CA VAL A 25 -2.57 19.37 26.50
C VAL A 25 -2.40 18.23 25.50
N ASP A 26 -3.13 18.30 24.39
CA ASP A 26 -2.87 17.43 23.23
C ASP A 26 -1.70 17.94 22.38
N GLU A 27 -1.38 17.23 21.30
CA GLU A 27 -0.27 17.57 20.38
C GLU A 27 -0.44 18.90 19.63
N PHE A 28 -1.62 19.53 19.70
CA PHE A 28 -1.92 20.84 19.13
C PHE A 28 -2.09 21.92 20.20
N ASN A 29 -1.54 21.67 21.39
CA ASN A 29 -1.59 22.56 22.56
C ASN A 29 -3.04 22.86 23.03
N LYS A 30 -4.02 22.02 22.68
CA LYS A 30 -5.39 22.19 23.17
C LYS A 30 -5.52 21.54 24.54
N PRO A 31 -6.09 22.24 25.53
CA PRO A 31 -6.32 21.70 26.87
C PRO A 31 -7.09 20.38 26.90
N ILE A 32 -6.68 19.51 27.82
CA ILE A 32 -7.43 18.31 28.24
C ILE A 32 -8.17 18.67 29.53
N SER A 33 -9.39 19.20 29.37
CA SER A 33 -10.22 19.73 30.45
C SER A 33 -11.19 18.71 31.02
N ASN A 34 -11.66 18.95 32.25
CA ASN A 34 -12.60 18.06 32.95
C ASN A 34 -12.09 16.61 33.10
N MET A 35 -10.78 16.42 33.09
CA MET A 35 -10.14 15.11 33.24
C MET A 35 -9.96 14.79 34.71
N PRO A 36 -10.62 13.74 35.25
CA PRO A 36 -10.41 13.36 36.63
C PRO A 36 -8.99 12.86 36.86
N TYR A 37 -8.37 13.34 37.93
CA TYR A 37 -7.02 12.95 38.32
C TYR A 37 -6.93 12.49 39.77
N ILE A 38 -5.91 11.69 40.05
CA ILE A 38 -5.43 11.33 41.38
C ILE A 38 -3.95 11.68 41.44
N LEU A 39 -3.56 12.51 42.42
CA LEU A 39 -2.16 12.74 42.78
C LEU A 39 -1.89 12.00 44.09
N LYS A 40 -1.11 10.93 44.05
CA LYS A 40 -0.86 10.11 45.24
C LYS A 40 0.60 9.77 45.47
N ASN A 41 0.95 9.68 46.74
CA ASN A 41 2.19 9.08 47.24
C ASN A 41 1.86 8.14 48.40
N ARG A 42 2.86 7.64 49.13
CA ARG A 42 2.63 6.70 50.26
C ARG A 42 1.85 7.29 51.45
N LYS A 43 1.73 8.62 51.54
CA LYS A 43 1.20 9.33 52.71
C LYS A 43 0.03 10.28 52.41
N ASP A 44 -0.14 10.68 51.15
CA ASP A 44 -1.14 11.65 50.72
C ASP A 44 -1.77 11.23 49.40
N GLU A 45 -3.06 11.52 49.25
CA GLU A 45 -3.86 11.26 48.04
C GLU A 45 -4.80 12.45 47.82
N ARG A 46 -4.62 13.14 46.70
CA ARG A 46 -5.45 14.26 46.23
C ARG A 46 -6.22 13.84 45.01
N LYS A 47 -7.48 14.26 44.94
CA LYS A 47 -8.38 13.98 43.82
C LYS A 47 -8.99 15.27 43.34
N GLY A 48 -9.11 15.41 42.02
CA GLY A 48 -9.73 16.57 41.42
C GLY A 48 -10.04 16.33 39.96
N MET A 49 -10.31 17.42 39.25
CA MET A 49 -10.49 17.45 37.81
C MET A 49 -9.70 18.61 37.23
N THR A 50 -9.16 18.44 36.03
CA THR A 50 -8.52 19.56 35.33
C THR A 50 -9.50 20.68 35.01
N ASP A 51 -9.03 21.92 35.12
CA ASP A 51 -9.84 23.10 34.77
C ASP A 51 -10.02 23.27 33.25
N GLY A 52 -10.68 24.35 32.83
CA GLY A 52 -10.90 24.70 31.41
C GLY A 52 -9.61 24.94 30.60
N ASN A 53 -8.46 25.06 31.25
CA ASN A 53 -7.14 25.19 30.63
C ASN A 53 -6.30 23.90 30.75
N GLY A 54 -6.91 22.81 31.24
CA GLY A 54 -6.24 21.53 31.44
C GLY A 54 -5.32 21.55 32.66
N MET A 55 -5.49 22.52 33.57
CA MET A 55 -4.57 22.71 34.69
C MET A 55 -5.00 21.92 35.93
N ILE A 56 -3.98 21.41 36.62
CA ILE A 56 -4.01 20.86 37.97
C ILE A 56 -3.15 21.79 38.82
N ARG A 57 -3.68 22.26 39.96
CA ARG A 57 -2.96 23.08 40.92
C ARG A 57 -3.20 22.53 42.31
N GLU A 58 -2.15 22.00 42.91
CA GLU A 58 -2.18 21.49 44.27
C GLU A 58 -1.12 22.20 45.10
N GLU A 59 -1.49 22.60 46.30
CA GLU A 59 -0.65 23.31 47.26
C GLU A 59 -0.56 22.52 48.56
N ASN A 60 0.33 22.95 49.47
CA ASN A 60 0.54 22.31 50.76
C ASN A 60 0.95 20.84 50.62
N LEU A 61 1.91 20.56 49.74
CA LEU A 61 2.43 19.22 49.46
C LEU A 61 3.75 18.95 50.19
N LEU A 62 3.96 17.68 50.56
CA LEU A 62 5.25 17.19 51.05
C LEU A 62 6.26 17.12 49.89
N ALA A 63 7.54 17.40 50.17
CA ALA A 63 8.65 17.19 49.22
C ALA A 63 9.02 15.70 49.12
N SER A 64 8.05 14.86 48.78
CA SER A 64 8.23 13.42 48.55
C SER A 64 7.70 13.05 47.17
N PRO A 65 8.28 12.03 46.50
CA PRO A 65 7.83 11.64 45.17
C PRO A 65 6.31 11.45 45.09
N LEU A 66 5.70 12.05 44.08
CA LEU A 66 4.25 12.11 43.86
C LEU A 66 3.94 11.65 42.44
N SER A 67 2.97 10.76 42.26
CA SER A 67 2.58 10.31 40.92
C SER A 67 1.21 10.83 40.54
N LEU A 68 1.09 11.31 39.30
CA LEU A 68 -0.16 11.69 38.66
C LEU A 68 -0.78 10.49 37.95
N PHE A 69 -2.05 10.26 38.22
CA PHE A 69 -2.89 9.29 37.54
C PHE A 69 -4.12 9.98 36.99
N LEU A 70 -4.53 9.63 35.78
CA LEU A 70 -5.74 10.08 35.14
C LEU A 70 -6.72 8.90 35.01
N ASN A 71 -8.02 9.20 34.97
CA ASN A 71 -9.01 8.15 34.77
C ASN A 71 -8.82 7.48 33.40
N GLY A 72 -8.42 6.21 33.38
CA GLY A 72 -7.96 5.54 32.16
C GLY A 72 -9.01 5.47 31.05
N GLN A 73 -10.27 5.18 31.39
CA GLN A 73 -11.34 5.13 30.38
C GLN A 73 -11.61 6.51 29.78
N LYS A 74 -11.83 7.53 30.61
CA LYS A 74 -12.09 8.88 30.12
C LYS A 74 -10.92 9.45 29.31
N LEU A 75 -9.69 9.14 29.70
CA LEU A 75 -8.51 9.55 28.95
C LEU A 75 -8.48 8.88 27.58
N ALA A 76 -8.71 7.57 27.50
CA ALA A 76 -8.76 6.87 26.22
C ALA A 76 -9.87 7.45 25.32
N ASP A 77 -11.09 7.60 25.85
CA ASP A 77 -12.24 8.14 25.11
C ASP A 77 -11.95 9.56 24.58
N GLU A 78 -11.35 10.43 25.40
CA GLU A 78 -10.99 11.79 25.00
C GLU A 78 -9.89 11.80 23.94
N MET A 79 -8.82 11.01 24.13
CA MET A 79 -7.65 11.00 23.26
C MET A 79 -7.91 10.30 21.92
N GLU A 80 -8.96 9.49 21.77
CA GLU A 80 -9.42 9.01 20.46
C GLU A 80 -9.94 10.15 19.56
N THR A 81 -10.48 11.21 20.16
CA THR A 81 -11.05 12.35 19.42
C THR A 81 -10.01 13.40 19.02
N ARG A 82 -8.83 13.36 19.64
CA ARG A 82 -7.77 14.34 19.40
C ARG A 82 -6.99 13.98 18.12
N PRO A 83 -6.68 14.95 17.25
CA PRO A 83 -5.93 14.67 16.03
C PRO A 83 -4.45 14.38 16.33
N LEU A 84 -3.82 13.57 15.48
CA LEU A 84 -2.37 13.31 15.52
C LEU A 84 -1.61 14.39 14.73
N ARG A 85 -0.51 14.92 15.27
CA ARG A 85 0.36 15.84 14.52
C ARG A 85 1.06 15.10 13.39
N VAL A 86 1.33 15.82 12.30
CA VAL A 86 1.87 15.27 11.04
C VAL A 86 3.25 14.65 11.24
N SER A 87 4.23 15.43 11.68
CA SER A 87 5.61 14.96 11.91
C SER A 87 5.75 14.32 13.30
N ARG A 88 6.37 13.14 13.37
CA ARG A 88 6.43 12.34 14.60
C ARG A 88 7.70 12.61 15.42
N GLY A 89 7.66 12.24 16.70
CA GLY A 89 8.76 12.45 17.65
C GLY A 89 8.72 13.81 18.35
N GLU A 90 9.25 13.85 19.58
CA GLU A 90 9.19 15.03 20.47
C GLU A 90 9.89 16.28 19.91
N HIS A 91 10.91 16.10 19.06
CA HIS A 91 11.62 17.21 18.43
C HIS A 91 10.74 18.02 17.47
N ASN A 92 9.61 17.44 17.03
CA ASN A 92 8.61 18.08 16.18
C ASN A 92 7.41 18.61 17.00
N SER A 93 7.49 18.60 18.34
CA SER A 93 6.44 19.15 19.20
C SER A 93 6.29 20.66 19.00
N THR A 94 5.05 21.11 18.81
CA THR A 94 4.70 22.54 18.83
C THR A 94 4.49 23.08 20.24
N VAL A 95 4.22 22.18 21.20
CA VAL A 95 3.98 22.49 22.61
C VAL A 95 5.29 22.79 23.34
N ARG A 96 6.35 22.02 23.04
CA ARG A 96 7.64 22.10 23.73
C ARG A 96 8.27 23.50 23.67
N PRO A 97 8.44 24.15 22.49
CA PRO A 97 9.06 25.47 22.43
C PRO A 97 8.27 26.53 23.21
N GLU A 98 6.93 26.45 23.17
CA GLU A 98 6.07 27.38 23.90
C GLU A 98 6.19 27.19 25.42
N ALA A 99 6.19 25.94 25.89
CA ALA A 99 6.37 25.61 27.30
C ALA A 99 7.72 26.10 27.83
N GLU A 100 8.81 25.79 27.11
CA GLU A 100 10.17 26.21 27.48
C GLU A 100 10.30 27.75 27.51
N SER A 101 9.68 28.46 26.55
CA SER A 101 9.70 29.93 26.52
C SER A 101 9.02 30.58 27.73
N LYS A 102 8.07 29.89 28.35
CA LYS A 102 7.37 30.31 29.58
C LYS A 102 8.06 29.82 30.85
N GLY A 103 9.25 29.21 30.74
CA GLY A 103 9.97 28.62 31.86
C GLY A 103 9.26 27.40 32.47
N CYS A 104 8.38 26.74 31.71
CA CYS A 104 7.70 25.52 32.14
C CYS A 104 8.51 24.29 31.73
N PHE A 105 8.44 23.23 32.53
CA PHE A 105 9.04 21.94 32.20
C PHE A 105 8.12 21.19 31.23
N TYR A 106 8.69 20.67 30.16
CA TYR A 106 7.96 19.92 29.15
C TYR A 106 8.18 18.41 29.33
N ARG A 107 7.12 17.63 29.17
CA ARG A 107 7.16 16.16 29.09
C ARG A 107 6.18 15.68 28.03
N TYR A 108 6.59 14.70 27.23
CA TYR A 108 5.68 13.94 26.36
C TYR A 108 5.27 12.66 27.08
N ALA A 109 4.01 12.25 26.95
CA ALA A 109 3.52 11.01 27.56
C ALA A 109 2.51 10.31 26.65
N VAL A 110 2.56 8.98 26.62
CA VAL A 110 1.49 8.15 26.04
C VAL A 110 0.43 7.85 27.09
N ILE A 111 -0.80 7.53 26.67
CA ILE A 111 -1.92 7.40 27.59
C ILE A 111 -1.67 6.37 28.71
N GLY A 112 -1.01 5.25 28.40
CA GLY A 112 -0.73 4.20 29.38
C GLY A 112 0.17 4.63 30.54
N GLU A 113 1.02 5.64 30.33
CA GLU A 113 1.89 6.18 31.39
C GLU A 113 1.10 7.06 32.38
N LEU A 114 -0.07 7.55 31.98
CA LEU A 114 -0.92 8.44 32.77
C LEU A 114 -2.13 7.73 33.37
N CYS A 115 -2.60 6.63 32.78
CA CYS A 115 -3.78 5.91 33.22
C CYS A 115 -3.65 5.34 34.65
N ASP A 116 -4.75 5.35 35.41
CA ASP A 116 -4.88 4.68 36.70
C ASP A 116 -5.10 3.16 36.59
N LYS A 117 -5.59 2.72 35.44
CA LYS A 117 -5.81 1.31 35.05
C LYS A 117 -5.95 1.20 33.53
N ALA A 118 -5.91 -0.02 33.01
CA ALA A 118 -6.22 -0.30 31.62
C ALA A 118 -7.66 0.17 31.28
N PRO A 119 -7.86 0.90 30.16
CA PRO A 119 -9.19 1.17 29.64
C PRO A 119 -9.81 -0.08 29.02
N ASP A 120 -11.13 -0.11 28.96
CA ASP A 120 -11.86 -1.08 28.14
C ASP A 120 -11.84 -0.59 26.68
N ILE A 121 -11.24 -1.40 25.80
CA ILE A 121 -11.07 -1.07 24.38
C ILE A 121 -12.15 -1.84 23.60
N ALA A 122 -12.97 -1.11 22.86
CA ALA A 122 -14.04 -1.70 22.06
C ALA A 122 -13.50 -2.75 21.07
N GLU A 123 -14.17 -3.91 21.04
CA GLU A 123 -13.85 -5.04 20.17
C GLU A 123 -12.37 -5.49 20.27
N TRP A 124 -11.83 -5.52 21.49
CA TRP A 124 -10.44 -5.91 21.76
C TRP A 124 -10.34 -6.97 22.86
N GLU A 125 -9.81 -8.14 22.51
CA GLU A 125 -9.56 -9.22 23.48
C GLU A 125 -8.19 -9.06 24.14
N GLN A 126 -8.10 -8.23 25.19
CA GLN A 126 -6.82 -7.94 25.87
C GLN A 126 -6.06 -9.19 26.31
N ALA A 127 -6.74 -10.25 26.76
CA ALA A 127 -6.10 -11.50 27.19
C ALA A 127 -5.33 -12.20 26.05
N LYS A 128 -5.75 -12.00 24.80
CA LYS A 128 -5.20 -12.63 23.60
C LYS A 128 -4.17 -11.74 22.90
N PHE A 129 -4.41 -10.43 22.88
CA PHE A 129 -3.61 -9.48 22.11
C PHE A 129 -2.66 -8.62 22.96
N GLY A 130 -2.82 -8.60 24.28
CA GLY A 130 -2.20 -7.60 25.15
C GLY A 130 -2.80 -6.21 24.95
N LEU A 131 -2.19 -5.18 25.54
CA LEU A 131 -2.51 -3.79 25.20
C LEU A 131 -1.64 -3.31 24.02
N PRO A 132 -2.12 -2.35 23.19
CA PRO A 132 -1.32 -1.85 22.07
C PRO A 132 -0.05 -1.17 22.60
N TYR A 133 1.09 -1.83 22.33
CA TYR A 133 2.38 -1.55 22.98
C TYR A 133 2.81 -0.08 22.95
N TYR A 134 2.64 0.62 21.82
CA TYR A 134 3.02 2.02 21.72
C TYR A 134 2.27 2.93 22.71
N HIS A 135 0.97 2.68 22.88
CA HIS A 135 0.12 3.47 23.78
C HIS A 135 0.23 3.02 25.24
N PHE A 136 0.57 1.75 25.45
CA PHE A 136 0.75 1.12 26.76
C PHE A 136 2.08 0.33 26.78
N PRO A 137 3.23 1.02 26.91
CA PRO A 137 4.55 0.36 26.86
C PRO A 137 4.77 -0.68 27.96
N LYS A 138 3.99 -0.60 29.04
CA LYS A 138 3.97 -1.53 30.15
C LYS A 138 2.52 -1.91 30.48
N GLU A 139 2.03 -2.99 29.90
CA GLU A 139 0.62 -3.37 29.96
C GLU A 139 0.12 -3.77 31.37
N ASP A 140 1.05 -4.15 32.24
CA ASP A 140 0.86 -4.61 33.61
C ASP A 140 1.21 -3.56 34.67
N GLU A 141 1.72 -2.39 34.26
CA GLU A 141 2.18 -1.32 35.16
C GLU A 141 1.48 0.02 34.91
N PHE A 142 0.43 0.32 35.68
CA PHE A 142 -0.21 1.64 35.73
C PHE A 142 0.32 2.45 36.92
N ASN A 143 1.60 2.85 36.84
CA ASN A 143 2.33 3.52 37.92
C ASN A 143 2.13 5.04 37.99
N GLY A 144 1.48 5.63 36.97
CA GLY A 144 1.29 7.06 36.83
C GLY A 144 2.60 7.82 36.56
N LEU A 145 2.49 9.09 36.18
CA LEU A 145 3.64 9.93 35.91
C LEU A 145 4.22 10.49 37.20
N ALA A 146 5.45 10.09 37.53
CA ALA A 146 6.14 10.48 38.75
C ALA A 146 6.76 11.89 38.68
N PHE A 147 6.66 12.61 39.78
CA PHE A 147 7.29 13.89 40.06
C PHE A 147 8.17 13.77 41.31
N TYR A 148 9.39 14.30 41.24
CA TYR A 148 10.40 14.26 42.29
C TYR A 148 10.59 15.63 42.93
N CYS A 149 11.45 15.72 43.96
CA CYS A 149 11.67 16.95 44.73
C CYS A 149 12.00 18.18 43.85
N GLU A 150 12.72 17.97 42.74
CA GLU A 150 13.13 19.01 41.80
C GLU A 150 11.98 19.55 40.95
N ASP A 151 10.88 18.80 40.83
CA ASP A 151 9.71 19.18 40.03
C ASP A 151 8.73 20.09 40.78
N PHE A 152 8.87 20.21 42.11
CA PHE A 152 7.98 21.02 42.93
C PHE A 152 8.28 22.52 42.80
N ASN A 153 7.25 23.33 43.01
CA ASN A 153 7.26 24.79 42.86
C ASN A 153 7.55 25.25 41.42
N GLN A 154 7.33 24.36 40.46
CA GLN A 154 7.46 24.60 39.02
C GLN A 154 6.16 24.23 38.32
N ARG A 155 6.03 24.71 37.07
CA ARG A 155 4.92 24.36 36.18
C ARG A 155 5.38 23.35 35.15
N HIS A 156 4.63 22.26 35.02
CA HIS A 156 4.85 21.21 34.04
C HIS A 156 3.77 21.27 32.97
N VAL A 157 4.16 21.10 31.71
CA VAL A 157 3.26 20.92 30.57
C VAL A 157 3.48 19.49 30.07
N ILE A 158 2.45 18.67 30.17
CA ILE A 158 2.43 17.30 29.67
C ILE A 158 1.67 17.32 28.34
N GLU A 159 2.40 17.09 27.26
CA GLU A 159 1.83 16.81 25.95
C GLU A 159 1.45 15.33 25.89
N VAL A 160 0.15 15.05 25.74
CA VAL A 160 -0.39 13.70 25.75
C VAL A 160 -0.60 13.21 24.31
N CYS A 161 -0.03 12.06 23.99
CA CYS A 161 -0.23 11.39 22.70
C CYS A 161 -1.71 10.99 22.50
N PRO A 162 -2.32 11.31 21.36
CA PRO A 162 -3.62 10.78 20.95
C PRO A 162 -3.66 9.25 20.95
N PHE A 163 -4.85 8.69 21.16
CA PHE A 163 -5.08 7.25 21.11
C PHE A 163 -5.61 6.84 19.74
N ARG A 164 -4.68 6.53 18.82
CA ARG A 164 -4.97 6.40 17.39
C ARG A 164 -4.20 5.25 16.75
N ALA A 165 -4.58 4.88 15.54
CA ALA A 165 -3.89 3.85 14.76
C ALA A 165 -3.70 4.34 13.32
N TRP A 166 -2.72 3.77 12.63
CA TRP A 166 -2.55 3.98 11.20
C TRP A 166 -3.53 3.14 10.38
N SER A 167 -4.09 3.75 9.35
CA SER A 167 -4.89 3.10 8.32
C SER A 167 -4.38 3.49 6.94
N LEU A 168 -4.29 2.54 6.01
CA LEU A 168 -3.86 2.83 4.64
C LEU A 168 -4.85 3.77 3.97
N ILE A 169 -4.33 4.78 3.28
CA ILE A 169 -5.14 5.63 2.41
C ILE A 169 -5.43 4.84 1.14
N LEU A 170 -6.71 4.53 0.93
CA LEU A 170 -7.25 3.94 -0.29
C LEU A 170 -8.50 4.71 -0.71
N LYS A 171 -8.63 4.99 -2.01
CA LYS A 171 -9.75 5.73 -2.61
C LYS A 171 -10.55 4.80 -3.51
N HIS A 172 -11.79 4.50 -3.15
CA HIS A 172 -12.67 3.70 -4.01
C HIS A 172 -13.21 4.57 -5.16
N THR A 173 -12.59 4.46 -6.33
CA THR A 173 -12.89 5.27 -7.50
C THR A 173 -12.78 4.43 -8.78
N PRO A 174 -13.62 4.69 -9.81
CA PRO A 174 -13.46 4.08 -11.13
C PRO A 174 -12.31 4.68 -11.93
N ASP A 175 -11.74 5.81 -11.47
CA ASP A 175 -10.59 6.47 -12.07
C ASP A 175 -9.27 5.96 -11.48
N TYR A 176 -8.18 6.14 -12.24
CA TYR A 176 -6.87 5.69 -11.79
C TYR A 176 -6.34 6.57 -10.64
N ASP A 177 -5.87 5.94 -9.57
CA ASP A 177 -5.28 6.62 -8.42
C ASP A 177 -3.87 6.08 -8.13
N LEU A 178 -2.89 7.00 -8.08
CA LEU A 178 -1.48 6.65 -7.91
C LEU A 178 -1.16 6.18 -6.48
N VAL A 179 -1.91 6.64 -5.47
CA VAL A 179 -1.71 6.27 -4.07
C VAL A 179 -2.26 4.87 -3.83
N ASN A 180 -3.40 4.52 -4.43
CA ASN A 180 -3.92 3.15 -4.50
C ASN A 180 -2.89 2.22 -5.16
N ALA A 181 -2.34 2.60 -6.32
CA ALA A 181 -1.31 1.81 -6.99
C ALA A 181 -0.09 1.59 -6.10
N TYR A 182 0.29 2.58 -5.31
CA TYR A 182 1.40 2.46 -4.37
C TYR A 182 1.06 1.53 -3.18
N ASN A 183 -0.02 1.79 -2.44
CA ASN A 183 -0.39 1.05 -1.23
C ASN A 183 -0.83 -0.39 -1.53
N LEU A 184 -1.62 -0.62 -2.58
CA LEU A 184 -2.00 -1.98 -2.98
C LEU A 184 -0.81 -2.75 -3.58
N GLY A 185 0.17 -2.03 -4.14
CA GLY A 185 1.46 -2.60 -4.51
C GLY A 185 2.26 -3.07 -3.29
N LEU A 186 2.30 -2.26 -2.23
CA LEU A 186 2.90 -2.67 -0.95
C LEU A 186 2.22 -3.90 -0.36
N MET A 187 0.90 -3.99 -0.44
CA MET A 187 0.17 -5.17 0.02
C MET A 187 0.53 -6.41 -0.81
N SER A 188 0.69 -6.24 -2.13
CA SER A 188 1.15 -7.29 -3.04
C SER A 188 2.62 -7.71 -2.79
N LEU A 189 3.40 -6.93 -2.04
CA LEU A 189 4.70 -7.34 -1.48
C LEU A 189 4.56 -8.04 -0.13
N LEU A 190 3.69 -7.52 0.73
CA LEU A 190 3.50 -8.02 2.10
C LEU A 190 3.08 -9.50 2.10
N VAL A 191 2.22 -9.91 1.17
CA VAL A 191 1.73 -11.29 1.05
C VAL A 191 2.84 -12.32 0.74
N TYR A 192 4.02 -11.89 0.28
CA TYR A 192 5.17 -12.76 0.03
C TYR A 192 6.05 -12.95 1.27
N LYS A 193 5.80 -12.23 2.37
CA LYS A 193 6.54 -12.42 3.62
C LYS A 193 6.20 -13.75 4.26
N ASP A 194 7.17 -14.31 4.97
CA ASP A 194 6.98 -15.57 5.69
C ASP A 194 6.00 -15.34 6.84
N GLU A 195 4.89 -16.08 6.83
CA GLU A 195 3.82 -15.96 7.82
C GLU A 195 3.39 -17.36 8.27
N VAL A 196 3.06 -17.47 9.55
CA VAL A 196 2.45 -18.67 10.11
C VAL A 196 0.95 -18.52 10.07
N MET A 197 0.27 -19.47 9.42
CA MET A 197 -1.19 -19.48 9.37
C MET A 197 -1.75 -19.77 10.77
N VAL A 198 -2.38 -18.76 11.36
CA VAL A 198 -3.02 -18.83 12.67
C VAL A 198 -4.43 -18.26 12.59
N ASP A 199 -5.38 -18.91 13.28
CA ASP A 199 -6.74 -18.40 13.42
C ASP A 199 -6.84 -17.52 14.67
N PRO A 200 -6.94 -16.18 14.54
CA PRO A 200 -7.04 -15.28 15.69
C PRO A 200 -8.36 -15.41 16.46
N ASP A 201 -9.39 -16.03 15.88
CA ASP A 201 -10.66 -16.31 16.54
C ASP A 201 -10.61 -17.60 17.39
N SER A 202 -9.51 -18.35 17.32
CA SER A 202 -9.32 -19.54 18.16
C SER A 202 -9.30 -19.15 19.66
N PRO A 203 -9.97 -19.90 20.55
CA PRO A 203 -10.05 -19.55 21.96
C PRO A 203 -8.73 -19.76 22.72
N ASP A 204 -7.89 -20.70 22.29
CA ASP A 204 -6.70 -21.14 23.02
C ASP A 204 -5.39 -20.52 22.47
N ILE A 205 -5.48 -19.58 21.54
CA ILE A 205 -4.30 -18.95 20.93
C ILE A 205 -3.92 -17.65 21.66
N ASP A 206 -2.64 -17.47 21.96
CA ASP A 206 -2.08 -16.18 22.36
C ASP A 206 -1.44 -15.54 21.13
N MET A 207 -1.98 -14.40 20.69
CA MET A 207 -1.53 -13.74 19.46
C MET A 207 -0.22 -12.97 19.65
N ARG A 208 0.23 -12.75 20.89
CA ARG A 208 1.42 -11.93 21.19
C ARG A 208 2.70 -12.47 20.56
N GLU A 209 2.85 -13.80 20.47
CA GLU A 209 4.02 -14.40 19.81
C GLU A 209 4.10 -14.04 18.31
N PHE A 210 2.96 -14.12 17.62
CA PHE A 210 2.85 -13.82 16.19
C PHE A 210 2.99 -12.32 15.91
N ILE A 211 2.41 -11.47 16.76
CA ILE A 211 2.51 -10.01 16.65
C ILE A 211 3.95 -9.53 16.81
N ASN A 212 4.70 -10.14 17.73
CA ASN A 212 6.09 -9.79 17.99
C ASN A 212 7.07 -10.38 16.96
N THR A 213 6.59 -11.24 16.04
CA THR A 213 7.41 -11.78 14.97
C THR A 213 7.56 -10.71 13.87
N PRO A 214 8.76 -10.16 13.65
CA PRO A 214 8.94 -9.03 12.73
C PRO A 214 8.82 -9.45 11.27
N ASN A 215 8.51 -8.50 10.40
CA ASN A 215 8.44 -8.68 8.95
C ASN A 215 7.37 -9.68 8.49
N THR A 216 6.22 -9.71 9.17
CA THR A 216 5.06 -10.55 8.84
C THR A 216 3.85 -9.68 8.49
N THR A 217 2.82 -10.26 7.87
CA THR A 217 1.52 -9.60 7.67
C THR A 217 0.91 -9.27 9.03
N THR A 218 0.98 -10.20 9.99
CA THR A 218 0.47 -10.01 11.35
C THR A 218 1.13 -8.81 12.04
N SER A 219 2.46 -8.74 12.07
CA SER A 219 3.18 -7.61 12.71
C SER A 219 3.00 -6.29 11.96
N PHE A 220 2.83 -6.30 10.63
CA PHE A 220 2.53 -5.07 9.89
C PHE A 220 1.24 -4.41 10.39
N PHE A 221 0.14 -5.16 10.53
CA PHE A 221 -1.14 -4.60 10.96
C PHE A 221 -1.29 -4.46 12.47
N TYR A 222 -0.69 -5.35 13.28
CA TYR A 222 -0.90 -5.38 14.73
C TYR A 222 0.25 -4.85 15.57
N GLN A 223 1.38 -4.53 14.95
CA GLN A 223 2.50 -3.86 15.61
C GLN A 223 2.76 -2.51 14.95
N GLN A 224 3.08 -2.50 13.66
CA GLN A 224 3.48 -1.26 12.98
C GLN A 224 2.33 -0.28 12.81
N CYS A 225 1.12 -0.74 12.47
CA CYS A 225 -0.03 0.17 12.37
C CYS A 225 -0.48 0.74 13.73
N PHE A 226 -0.03 0.17 14.85
CA PHE A 226 -0.35 0.70 16.19
C PHE A 226 0.80 1.54 16.77
N ASP A 227 1.94 1.60 16.10
CA ASP A 227 3.10 2.38 16.48
C ASP A 227 3.06 3.75 15.82
N LEU A 228 2.67 4.79 16.57
CA LEU A 228 2.60 6.16 16.06
C LEU A 228 3.98 6.86 16.04
N SER A 229 5.08 6.16 16.31
CA SER A 229 6.42 6.75 16.15
C SER A 229 6.77 7.02 14.68
N GLN A 230 6.23 6.23 13.75
CA GLN A 230 6.45 6.36 12.31
C GLN A 230 5.33 5.65 11.52
N ALA A 231 5.23 5.94 10.22
CA ALA A 231 4.35 5.18 9.33
C ALA A 231 4.89 3.74 9.14
N PRO A 232 4.03 2.73 8.93
CA PRO A 232 4.45 1.36 8.68
C PRO A 232 5.40 1.23 7.49
N ILE A 233 6.36 0.30 7.57
CA ILE A 233 7.36 0.06 6.53
C ILE A 233 7.42 -1.41 6.12
N ILE A 234 7.79 -1.64 4.85
CA ILE A 234 8.09 -2.96 4.31
C ILE A 234 9.52 -2.93 3.76
N ASN A 235 10.35 -3.88 4.17
CA ASN A 235 11.67 -4.08 3.62
C ASN A 235 11.68 -5.26 2.63
N ASP A 236 11.92 -5.00 1.36
CA ASP A 236 12.02 -6.00 0.29
C ASP A 236 13.20 -5.69 -0.65
N GLY A 237 14.40 -5.63 -0.06
CA GLY A 237 15.62 -5.15 -0.73
C GLY A 237 15.72 -3.63 -0.82
N SER A 238 14.58 -2.94 -0.79
CA SER A 238 14.45 -1.50 -0.52
C SER A 238 13.43 -1.30 0.61
N ILE A 239 13.52 -0.15 1.29
CA ILE A 239 12.57 0.24 2.34
C ILE A 239 11.45 1.04 1.69
N PHE A 240 10.21 0.55 1.83
CA PHE A 240 9.02 1.22 1.37
C PHE A 240 8.16 1.62 2.56
N SER A 241 7.82 2.91 2.67
CA SER A 241 6.89 3.40 3.69
C SER A 241 5.47 3.42 3.17
N ALA A 242 4.51 2.95 3.96
CA ALA A 242 3.10 2.99 3.63
C ALA A 242 2.54 4.42 3.71
N ILE A 243 1.61 4.76 2.82
CA ILE A 243 0.92 6.04 2.84
C ILE A 243 -0.34 5.88 3.70
N VAL A 244 -0.27 6.37 4.92
CA VAL A 244 -1.28 6.14 5.96
C VAL A 244 -1.86 7.44 6.50
N ASN A 245 -3.13 7.38 6.88
CA ASN A 245 -3.78 8.36 7.75
C ASN A 245 -3.93 7.79 9.16
N ASP A 246 -4.00 8.65 10.17
CA ASP A 246 -4.38 8.26 11.52
C ASP A 246 -5.91 8.22 11.68
N VAL A 247 -6.41 7.17 12.32
CA VAL A 247 -7.82 6.96 12.68
C VAL A 247 -7.95 6.79 14.21
N PRO A 248 -9.12 7.07 14.81
CA PRO A 248 -9.38 6.69 16.20
C PRO A 248 -9.03 5.21 16.43
N PHE A 249 -8.48 4.85 17.60
CA PHE A 249 -8.02 3.47 17.82
C PHE A 249 -9.15 2.42 17.70
N LYS A 250 -10.39 2.77 18.05
CA LYS A 250 -11.56 1.92 17.76
C LYS A 250 -11.81 1.61 16.27
N GLU A 251 -11.30 2.43 15.34
CA GLU A 251 -11.43 2.28 13.88
C GLU A 251 -10.20 1.60 13.23
N ARG A 252 -9.29 1.06 14.07
CA ARG A 252 -8.11 0.31 13.64
C ARG A 252 -8.45 -0.91 12.77
N TYR A 253 -7.43 -1.46 12.12
CA TYR A 253 -7.56 -2.79 11.51
C TYR A 253 -7.77 -3.90 12.54
N ARG A 254 -8.67 -4.83 12.19
CA ARG A 254 -8.89 -6.12 12.85
C ARG A 254 -7.75 -7.09 12.50
N PRO A 255 -7.60 -8.24 13.19
CA PRO A 255 -6.48 -9.15 12.95
C PRO A 255 -6.46 -9.58 11.51
N ALA A 256 -5.29 -9.44 10.85
CA ALA A 256 -5.12 -9.93 9.49
C ALA A 256 -5.27 -11.46 9.49
N ILE A 257 -6.08 -11.98 8.57
CA ILE A 257 -6.27 -13.41 8.38
C ILE A 257 -5.38 -13.84 7.23
N PHE A 258 -4.34 -14.60 7.54
CA PHE A 258 -3.47 -15.23 6.53
C PHE A 258 -3.94 -16.66 6.27
N LEU A 259 -4.05 -17.05 5.01
CA LEU A 259 -4.53 -18.34 4.56
C LEU A 259 -3.49 -18.98 3.65
N ASP A 260 -3.11 -20.22 3.94
CA ASP A 260 -2.09 -20.97 3.21
C ASP A 260 -2.53 -22.42 3.01
N ALA A 261 -2.78 -22.79 1.76
CA ALA A 261 -3.12 -24.16 1.40
C ALA A 261 -2.06 -25.18 1.84
N LYS A 262 -0.77 -24.81 1.85
CA LYS A 262 0.32 -25.71 2.27
C LYS A 262 0.34 -25.99 3.77
N GLN A 263 -0.30 -25.14 4.58
CA GLN A 263 -0.33 -25.28 6.04
C GLN A 263 -1.60 -26.01 6.53
N VAL A 264 -2.42 -26.55 5.62
CA VAL A 264 -3.57 -27.40 5.97
C VAL A 264 -3.08 -28.79 6.43
N LYS A 265 -3.79 -29.40 7.40
CA LYS A 265 -3.36 -30.66 8.05
C LYS A 265 -3.30 -31.88 7.14
N THR A 266 -4.03 -31.89 6.03
CA THR A 266 -4.07 -32.98 5.04
C THR A 266 -4.24 -32.40 3.64
N PRO A 267 -3.18 -31.85 3.04
CA PRO A 267 -3.24 -31.38 1.67
C PRO A 267 -3.35 -32.58 0.72
N GLU A 268 -4.24 -32.53 -0.25
CA GLU A 268 -4.25 -33.45 -1.38
C GLU A 268 -2.96 -33.26 -2.20
N THR A 269 -2.42 -34.35 -2.75
CA THR A 269 -1.08 -34.41 -3.39
C THR A 269 -0.88 -33.57 -4.65
N PHE A 270 -1.86 -32.73 -5.03
CA PHE A 270 -1.85 -31.87 -6.23
C PHE A 270 -2.11 -30.38 -5.92
N GLU A 271 -2.00 -29.96 -4.66
CA GLU A 271 -2.41 -28.60 -4.29
C GLU A 271 -1.44 -27.51 -4.73
N HIS A 272 -2.03 -26.52 -5.39
CA HIS A 272 -1.37 -25.29 -5.78
C HIS A 272 -0.84 -24.55 -4.55
N ASP A 273 0.39 -24.04 -4.64
CA ASP A 273 1.02 -23.11 -3.69
C ASP A 273 0.26 -21.77 -3.65
N THR A 274 -0.93 -21.80 -3.06
CA THR A 274 -1.89 -20.69 -3.06
C THR A 274 -2.00 -20.14 -1.66
N GLN A 275 -1.74 -18.85 -1.56
CA GLN A 275 -1.75 -18.10 -0.32
C GLN A 275 -2.47 -16.77 -0.55
N MET A 276 -3.17 -16.32 0.48
CA MET A 276 -3.74 -14.99 0.51
C MET A 276 -3.79 -14.47 1.94
N PHE A 277 -3.93 -13.16 2.09
CA PHE A 277 -4.43 -12.61 3.34
C PHE A 277 -5.59 -11.66 3.08
N PHE A 278 -6.40 -11.44 4.10
CA PHE A 278 -7.27 -10.28 4.12
C PHE A 278 -7.25 -9.59 5.48
N VAL A 279 -7.52 -8.30 5.46
CA VAL A 279 -7.63 -7.46 6.66
C VAL A 279 -8.80 -6.50 6.44
N GLU A 280 -9.42 -6.10 7.54
CA GLU A 280 -10.51 -5.13 7.49
C GLU A 280 -10.44 -4.16 8.66
N ASN A 281 -10.99 -2.96 8.47
CA ASN A 281 -11.37 -2.06 9.56
C ASN A 281 -12.85 -1.67 9.35
N GLU A 282 -13.28 -0.56 9.95
CA GLU A 282 -14.67 -0.09 9.84
C GLU A 282 -15.08 0.37 8.43
N THR A 283 -14.13 0.74 7.56
CA THR A 283 -14.41 1.37 6.26
C THR A 283 -13.87 0.63 5.04
N GLN A 284 -12.90 -0.26 5.22
CA GLN A 284 -12.22 -0.95 4.12
C GLN A 284 -11.94 -2.41 4.44
N ILE A 285 -12.05 -3.24 3.40
CA ILE A 285 -11.59 -4.62 3.36
C ILE A 285 -10.53 -4.71 2.27
N ILE A 286 -9.35 -5.22 2.62
CA ILE A 286 -8.25 -5.41 1.69
C ILE A 286 -7.97 -6.91 1.63
N ALA A 287 -8.15 -7.52 0.46
CA ALA A 287 -7.84 -8.92 0.22
C ALA A 287 -6.75 -9.05 -0.86
N VAL A 288 -5.74 -9.86 -0.56
CA VAL A 288 -4.47 -9.86 -1.28
C VAL A 288 -4.05 -11.28 -1.57
N TRP A 289 -3.80 -11.57 -2.84
CA TRP A 289 -3.40 -12.89 -3.29
C TRP A 289 -1.92 -12.94 -3.61
N ARG A 290 -1.23 -13.97 -3.12
CA ARG A 290 0.16 -14.27 -3.47
C ARG A 290 0.23 -14.97 -4.82
N GLY A 291 1.26 -14.70 -5.59
CA GLY A 291 1.68 -15.58 -6.68
C GLY A 291 2.67 -16.65 -6.20
N THR A 292 2.87 -17.70 -6.99
CA THR A 292 3.87 -18.74 -6.69
C THR A 292 5.27 -18.15 -6.61
N ALA A 293 6.04 -18.50 -5.57
CA ALA A 293 7.42 -18.03 -5.38
C ALA A 293 8.39 -18.53 -6.48
N SER A 294 8.00 -19.60 -7.18
CA SER A 294 8.69 -20.16 -8.33
C SER A 294 7.82 -19.97 -9.59
N LEU A 295 8.17 -18.97 -10.40
CA LEU A 295 7.59 -18.78 -11.74
C LEU A 295 7.68 -20.03 -12.61
N ARG A 296 8.69 -20.88 -12.37
CA ARG A 296 8.86 -22.14 -13.11
C ARG A 296 7.73 -23.12 -12.80
N ASP A 297 7.41 -23.33 -11.52
CA ASP A 297 6.43 -24.34 -11.11
C ASP A 297 5.00 -23.97 -11.56
N ALA A 298 4.62 -22.69 -11.44
CA ALA A 298 3.33 -22.16 -11.92
C ALA A 298 3.14 -22.29 -13.44
N LEU A 299 4.24 -22.30 -14.22
CA LEU A 299 4.24 -22.42 -15.69
C LEU A 299 4.48 -23.86 -16.18
N THR A 300 5.11 -24.73 -15.38
CA THR A 300 5.31 -26.16 -15.68
C THR A 300 4.12 -27.02 -15.30
N ASP A 301 3.27 -26.62 -14.37
CA ASP A 301 1.96 -27.28 -14.16
C ASP A 301 0.95 -26.94 -15.30
N GLY A 302 1.43 -26.22 -16.31
CA GLY A 302 0.73 -25.67 -17.47
C GLY A 302 -0.07 -26.66 -18.29
N THR A 303 -1.31 -26.89 -17.87
CA THR A 303 -2.40 -27.00 -18.83
C THR A 303 -2.90 -25.59 -19.13
N TYR A 304 -2.41 -24.95 -20.20
CA TYR A 304 -2.94 -23.68 -20.76
C TYR A 304 -4.37 -23.81 -21.31
N ARG A 305 -5.11 -24.79 -20.80
CA ARG A 305 -6.38 -25.25 -21.33
C ARG A 305 -7.49 -24.29 -20.91
N PRO A 306 -8.14 -23.61 -21.87
CA PRO A 306 -9.35 -22.86 -21.56
C PRO A 306 -10.48 -23.85 -21.23
N ILE A 307 -11.12 -23.67 -20.07
CA ILE A 307 -12.29 -24.45 -19.66
C ILE A 307 -13.48 -23.52 -19.44
N PRO A 308 -14.74 -24.00 -19.54
CA PRO A 308 -15.91 -23.21 -19.21
C PRO A 308 -15.76 -22.58 -17.81
N CYS A 309 -16.00 -21.27 -17.72
CA CYS A 309 -16.01 -20.56 -16.47
C CYS A 309 -17.28 -20.95 -15.67
N PRO A 310 -17.16 -21.33 -14.39
CA PRO A 310 -18.31 -21.65 -13.56
C PRO A 310 -19.33 -20.50 -13.48
N GLU A 311 -20.62 -20.84 -13.49
CA GLU A 311 -21.73 -19.87 -13.45
C GLU A 311 -21.74 -19.03 -12.16
N ASN A 312 -21.23 -19.56 -11.04
CA ASN A 312 -21.09 -18.80 -9.79
C ASN A 312 -20.03 -17.70 -9.89
N ILE A 313 -19.02 -17.85 -10.75
CA ILE A 313 -18.00 -16.83 -10.99
C ILE A 313 -18.48 -15.87 -12.07
N LEU A 314 -18.75 -16.36 -13.29
CA LEU A 314 -19.16 -15.51 -14.41
C LEU A 314 -20.37 -16.12 -15.15
N PRO A 315 -21.60 -15.62 -14.91
CA PRO A 315 -22.82 -16.22 -15.44
C PRO A 315 -23.06 -15.81 -16.90
N SER A 316 -22.36 -16.46 -17.83
CA SER A 316 -22.43 -16.16 -19.27
C SER A 316 -22.64 -17.39 -20.14
N GLY A 317 -22.53 -18.62 -19.61
CA GLY A 317 -22.61 -19.90 -20.34
C GLY A 317 -21.57 -20.13 -21.45
N LYS A 318 -20.83 -19.10 -21.85
CA LYS A 318 -19.86 -19.10 -22.96
C LYS A 318 -18.46 -18.64 -22.55
N ALA A 319 -18.32 -18.02 -21.38
CA ALA A 319 -17.04 -17.55 -20.89
C ALA A 319 -16.11 -18.74 -20.62
N LYS A 320 -14.85 -18.64 -21.04
CA LYS A 320 -13.81 -19.61 -20.64
C LYS A 320 -12.69 -18.94 -19.85
N VAL A 321 -12.12 -19.71 -18.93
CA VAL A 321 -11.08 -19.31 -17.97
C VAL A 321 -9.91 -20.30 -18.03
N HIS A 322 -8.72 -19.83 -17.64
CA HIS A 322 -7.56 -20.68 -17.49
C HIS A 322 -7.74 -21.73 -16.39
N LYS A 323 -7.64 -23.01 -16.74
CA LYS A 323 -7.89 -24.13 -15.83
C LYS A 323 -7.10 -24.04 -14.52
N GLY A 324 -5.78 -23.89 -14.59
CA GLY A 324 -4.94 -23.89 -13.38
C GLY A 324 -5.18 -22.69 -12.45
N PHE A 325 -5.61 -21.55 -12.99
CA PHE A 325 -5.93 -20.39 -12.15
C PHE A 325 -7.27 -20.59 -11.45
N LEU A 326 -8.24 -21.19 -12.15
CA LEU A 326 -9.51 -21.56 -11.55
C LEU A 326 -9.33 -22.61 -10.43
N GLU A 327 -8.57 -23.68 -10.69
CA GLU A 327 -8.31 -24.73 -9.69
C GLU A 327 -7.59 -24.17 -8.45
N ALA A 328 -6.60 -23.29 -8.64
CA ALA A 328 -5.93 -22.60 -7.52
C ALA A 328 -6.86 -21.70 -6.72
N TYR A 329 -7.75 -20.94 -7.39
CA TYR A 329 -8.75 -20.12 -6.72
C TYR A 329 -9.74 -20.97 -5.90
N GLN A 330 -10.31 -22.01 -6.51
CA GLN A 330 -11.30 -22.89 -5.89
C GLN A 330 -10.70 -23.76 -4.77
N CYS A 331 -9.39 -24.02 -4.79
CA CYS A 331 -8.68 -24.65 -3.69
C CYS A 331 -8.86 -23.87 -2.38
N MET A 332 -8.71 -22.53 -2.43
CA MET A 332 -8.90 -21.69 -1.25
C MET A 332 -10.35 -21.64 -0.79
N GLU A 333 -11.31 -21.65 -1.72
CA GLU A 333 -12.74 -21.75 -1.37
C GLU A 333 -13.05 -23.06 -0.64
N THR A 334 -12.41 -24.16 -1.05
CA THR A 334 -12.61 -25.49 -0.47
C THR A 334 -12.04 -25.57 0.95
N TYR A 335 -10.82 -25.08 1.16
CA TYR A 335 -10.16 -25.18 2.47
C TYR A 335 -10.58 -24.11 3.46
N PHE A 336 -10.97 -22.94 2.97
CA PHE A 336 -11.20 -21.76 3.79
C PHE A 336 -12.58 -21.12 3.54
N GLU A 337 -13.59 -21.93 3.20
CA GLU A 337 -14.96 -21.51 2.86
C GLU A 337 -15.49 -20.42 3.82
N LYS A 338 -15.38 -20.65 5.14
CA LYS A 338 -15.83 -19.70 6.17
C LYS A 338 -15.18 -18.33 6.03
N ARG A 339 -13.88 -18.28 5.75
CA ARG A 339 -13.10 -17.04 5.65
C ARG A 339 -13.35 -16.31 4.33
N ILE A 340 -13.47 -17.03 3.23
CA ILE A 340 -13.85 -16.45 1.94
C ILE A 340 -15.27 -15.88 2.00
N LYS A 341 -16.21 -16.61 2.62
CA LYS A 341 -17.58 -16.14 2.86
C LYS A 341 -17.63 -14.89 3.73
N GLN A 342 -16.75 -14.78 4.73
CA GLN A 342 -16.63 -13.58 5.57
C GLN A 342 -16.31 -12.33 4.74
N ILE A 343 -15.38 -12.42 3.78
CA ILE A 343 -15.05 -11.30 2.88
C ILE A 343 -16.29 -10.87 2.08
N LYS A 344 -17.01 -11.84 1.51
CA LYS A 344 -18.23 -11.61 0.73
C LYS A 344 -19.34 -10.96 1.55
N GLU A 345 -19.57 -11.42 2.77
CA GLU A 345 -20.61 -10.90 3.66
C GLU A 345 -20.25 -9.51 4.18
N SER A 346 -18.99 -9.29 4.57
CA SER A 346 -18.54 -8.02 5.13
C SER A 346 -18.46 -6.90 4.11
N SER A 347 -18.40 -7.22 2.81
CA SER A 347 -18.35 -6.25 1.70
C SER A 347 -19.71 -6.01 1.01
N GLN A 348 -20.82 -6.52 1.55
CA GLN A 348 -22.14 -6.35 0.91
C GLN A 348 -22.63 -4.90 0.90
N ASP A 349 -22.40 -4.15 1.98
CA ASP A 349 -22.75 -2.73 2.04
C ASP A 349 -21.54 -1.86 1.68
N ILE A 350 -21.48 -1.50 0.40
CA ILE A 350 -20.41 -0.70 -0.20
C ILE A 350 -20.29 0.70 0.43
N ASN A 351 -21.36 1.23 1.02
CA ASN A 351 -21.31 2.52 1.70
C ASN A 351 -20.70 2.43 3.10
N LEU A 352 -20.68 1.23 3.68
CA LEU A 352 -20.03 0.96 4.95
C LEU A 352 -18.59 0.51 4.75
N LYS A 353 -18.37 -0.56 3.97
CA LYS A 353 -17.05 -1.16 3.75
C LYS A 353 -16.75 -1.32 2.27
N GLN A 354 -15.70 -0.66 1.83
CA GLN A 354 -15.21 -0.72 0.45
C GLN A 354 -14.24 -1.89 0.29
N LEU A 355 -14.42 -2.68 -0.78
CA LEU A 355 -13.60 -3.85 -1.07
C LEU A 355 -12.47 -3.52 -2.05
N TYR A 356 -11.24 -3.77 -1.61
CA TYR A 356 -10.03 -3.63 -2.42
C TYR A 356 -9.38 -5.00 -2.60
N LEU A 357 -9.05 -5.31 -3.85
CA LEU A 357 -8.38 -6.54 -4.23
C LEU A 357 -7.07 -6.22 -4.90
N CYS A 358 -6.01 -6.97 -4.57
CA CYS A 358 -4.76 -6.86 -5.29
C CYS A 358 -3.97 -8.17 -5.31
N GLY A 359 -2.99 -8.21 -6.21
CA GLY A 359 -2.09 -9.34 -6.33
C GLY A 359 -1.03 -9.11 -7.40
N HIS A 360 0.10 -9.77 -7.20
CA HIS A 360 1.22 -9.78 -8.13
C HIS A 360 1.37 -11.14 -8.81
N SER A 361 1.81 -11.18 -10.07
CA SER A 361 2.04 -12.42 -10.81
C SER A 361 0.77 -13.28 -10.90
N LEU A 362 0.88 -14.60 -10.64
CA LEU A 362 -0.25 -15.51 -10.44
C LEU A 362 -1.27 -14.97 -9.44
N GLY A 363 -0.84 -14.30 -8.37
CA GLY A 363 -1.74 -13.68 -7.38
C GLY A 363 -2.66 -12.64 -8.01
N GLY A 364 -2.20 -11.90 -9.02
CA GLY A 364 -3.06 -11.00 -9.79
C GLY A 364 -4.19 -11.73 -10.53
N ALA A 365 -3.91 -12.94 -11.04
CA ALA A 365 -4.92 -13.74 -11.72
C ALA A 365 -5.99 -14.26 -10.75
N LEU A 366 -5.57 -14.71 -9.56
CA LEU A 366 -6.49 -15.15 -8.50
C LEU A 366 -7.31 -13.98 -7.94
N ALA A 367 -6.69 -12.81 -7.78
CA ALA A 367 -7.38 -11.59 -7.38
C ALA A 367 -8.45 -11.17 -8.41
N LEU A 368 -8.18 -11.34 -9.72
CA LEU A 368 -9.18 -11.12 -10.76
C LEU A 368 -10.36 -12.10 -10.66
N LEU A 369 -10.11 -13.39 -10.42
CA LEU A 369 -11.21 -14.36 -10.22
C LEU A 369 -12.05 -14.02 -9.00
N HIS A 370 -11.41 -13.66 -7.89
CA HIS A 370 -12.09 -13.20 -6.68
C HIS A 370 -12.95 -11.95 -6.94
N ALA A 371 -12.40 -11.00 -7.70
CA ALA A 371 -13.11 -9.76 -8.06
C ALA A 371 -14.33 -10.02 -8.96
N ILE A 372 -14.25 -11.00 -9.86
CA ILE A 372 -15.35 -11.37 -10.76
C ILE A 372 -16.49 -12.02 -9.96
N GLU A 373 -16.16 -12.92 -9.03
CA GLU A 373 -17.16 -13.53 -8.17
C GLU A 373 -17.84 -12.49 -7.27
N LEU A 374 -17.06 -11.55 -6.73
CA LEU A 374 -17.56 -10.47 -5.87
C LEU A 374 -18.00 -9.22 -6.62
N ARG A 375 -18.18 -9.26 -7.95
CA ARG A 375 -18.46 -8.07 -8.78
C ARG A 375 -19.65 -7.23 -8.29
N ASP A 376 -20.66 -7.88 -7.70
CA ASP A 376 -21.86 -7.20 -7.20
C ASP A 376 -21.56 -6.36 -5.94
N ASN A 377 -20.48 -6.68 -5.23
CA ASN A 377 -19.92 -5.91 -4.12
C ASN A 377 -18.97 -4.78 -4.59
N LYS A 378 -18.89 -4.53 -5.91
CA LYS A 378 -18.07 -3.49 -6.56
C LYS A 378 -16.61 -3.43 -6.07
N PRO A 379 -15.83 -4.52 -6.17
CA PRO A 379 -14.43 -4.49 -5.79
C PRO A 379 -13.62 -3.55 -6.68
N LEU A 380 -12.66 -2.85 -6.09
CA LEU A 380 -11.62 -2.13 -6.82
C LEU A 380 -10.35 -2.98 -6.90
N LEU A 381 -9.94 -3.35 -8.12
CA LEU A 381 -8.85 -4.31 -8.35
C LEU A 381 -7.58 -3.64 -8.89
N TYR A 382 -6.45 -3.88 -8.24
CA TYR A 382 -5.12 -3.47 -8.72
C TYR A 382 -4.20 -4.68 -8.86
N THR A 383 -3.73 -4.96 -10.08
CA THR A 383 -2.83 -6.10 -10.33
C THR A 383 -1.49 -5.66 -10.89
N TYR A 384 -0.46 -6.47 -10.65
CA TYR A 384 0.93 -6.18 -11.04
C TYR A 384 1.53 -7.41 -11.72
N GLY A 385 2.00 -7.28 -12.95
CA GLY A 385 2.59 -8.42 -13.68
C GLY A 385 1.60 -9.56 -13.99
N MET A 386 0.30 -9.28 -13.99
CA MET A 386 -0.73 -10.31 -14.12
C MET A 386 -0.69 -11.00 -15.51
N PRO A 387 -0.76 -12.36 -15.59
CA PRO A 387 -0.96 -13.09 -16.84
C PRO A 387 -2.41 -12.96 -17.37
N ARG A 388 -2.66 -13.39 -18.62
CA ARG A 388 -4.03 -13.43 -19.18
C ARG A 388 -4.84 -14.56 -18.52
N VAL A 389 -6.05 -14.26 -18.07
CA VAL A 389 -6.87 -15.22 -17.29
C VAL A 389 -8.08 -15.74 -18.07
N LEU A 390 -8.72 -14.84 -18.82
CA LEU A 390 -9.99 -15.10 -19.51
C LEU A 390 -9.76 -15.16 -21.02
N THR A 391 -10.58 -15.96 -21.68
CA THR A 391 -10.70 -15.93 -23.15
C THR A 391 -11.50 -14.72 -23.62
N GLY A 392 -11.51 -14.46 -24.93
CA GLY A 392 -12.23 -13.33 -25.51
C GLY A 392 -13.73 -13.33 -25.22
N SER A 393 -14.35 -14.50 -25.08
CA SER A 393 -15.75 -14.64 -24.65
C SER A 393 -15.92 -14.19 -23.19
N GLY A 394 -15.01 -14.60 -22.30
CA GLY A 394 -15.01 -14.22 -20.89
C GLY A 394 -14.77 -12.73 -20.67
N VAL A 395 -13.76 -12.14 -21.31
CA VAL A 395 -13.46 -10.70 -21.19
C VAL A 395 -14.61 -9.84 -21.73
N LYS A 396 -15.29 -10.28 -22.80
CA LYS A 396 -16.46 -9.56 -23.33
C LYS A 396 -17.69 -9.69 -22.43
N ALA A 397 -17.86 -10.82 -21.75
CA ALA A 397 -18.93 -11.04 -20.79
C ALA A 397 -18.74 -10.22 -19.50
N LEU A 398 -17.48 -10.02 -19.09
CA LEU A 398 -17.13 -9.17 -17.96
C LEU A 398 -17.23 -7.69 -18.34
N THR A 399 -18.40 -7.09 -18.10
CA THR A 399 -18.69 -5.71 -18.55
C THR A 399 -18.51 -4.65 -17.47
N SER A 400 -18.47 -5.04 -16.19
CA SER A 400 -18.40 -4.12 -15.06
C SER A 400 -17.44 -4.64 -13.98
N LEU A 401 -16.21 -4.11 -14.00
CA LEU A 401 -15.24 -4.29 -12.93
C LEU A 401 -14.17 -3.21 -13.05
N ASP A 402 -13.99 -2.41 -12.00
CA ASP A 402 -12.95 -1.40 -11.95
C ASP A 402 -11.61 -2.08 -11.67
N HIS A 403 -10.78 -2.21 -12.71
CA HIS A 403 -9.53 -2.94 -12.66
C HIS A 403 -8.40 -2.16 -13.33
N PHE A 404 -7.33 -1.90 -12.60
CA PHE A 404 -6.08 -1.32 -13.12
C PHE A 404 -4.96 -2.36 -13.09
N ARG A 405 -4.47 -2.74 -14.28
CA ARG A 405 -3.41 -3.75 -14.43
C ARG A 405 -2.09 -3.05 -14.76
N HIS A 406 -1.07 -3.25 -13.94
CA HIS A 406 0.26 -2.69 -14.13
C HIS A 406 1.13 -3.67 -14.90
N VAL A 407 1.79 -3.18 -15.95
CA VAL A 407 2.62 -3.97 -16.86
C VAL A 407 3.97 -3.30 -17.00
N ASN A 408 5.03 -4.04 -16.66
CA ASN A 408 6.39 -3.67 -16.98
C ASN A 408 6.76 -4.15 -18.39
N ASP A 409 7.35 -3.29 -19.21
CA ASP A 409 7.66 -3.63 -20.60
C ASP A 409 8.73 -4.71 -20.79
N ALA A 410 9.57 -4.92 -19.78
CA ALA A 410 10.55 -6.00 -19.73
C ALA A 410 9.98 -7.31 -19.16
N ASP A 411 8.71 -7.33 -18.74
CA ASP A 411 8.10 -8.47 -18.08
C ASP A 411 7.29 -9.35 -19.04
N SER A 412 7.87 -10.50 -19.39
CA SER A 412 7.25 -11.49 -20.28
C SER A 412 6.08 -12.25 -19.66
N VAL A 413 5.92 -12.28 -18.33
CA VAL A 413 4.82 -13.03 -17.67
C VAL A 413 3.46 -12.43 -18.03
N THR A 414 3.41 -11.11 -18.22
CA THR A 414 2.20 -10.43 -18.69
C THR A 414 1.80 -10.85 -20.10
N SER A 415 2.66 -11.54 -20.85
CA SER A 415 2.40 -11.97 -22.23
C SER A 415 2.00 -13.43 -22.35
N VAL A 416 1.82 -14.14 -21.22
CA VAL A 416 1.31 -15.52 -21.18
C VAL A 416 -0.08 -15.58 -20.53
N PRO A 417 -0.93 -16.56 -20.92
CA PRO A 417 -0.86 -17.36 -22.14
C PRO A 417 -0.89 -16.49 -23.40
N PHE A 418 -0.25 -16.92 -24.50
CA PHE A 418 -0.09 -16.12 -25.73
C PHE A 418 -1.43 -15.70 -26.36
N ASP A 419 -1.38 -14.66 -27.20
CA ASP A 419 -2.50 -14.15 -28.01
C ASP A 419 -2.82 -15.03 -29.24
N THR A 420 -2.37 -16.28 -29.24
CA THR A 420 -2.62 -17.27 -30.29
C THR A 420 -3.43 -18.43 -29.73
N ASN A 421 -4.32 -18.98 -30.55
CA ASN A 421 -5.12 -20.13 -30.17
C ASN A 421 -4.22 -21.34 -29.83
N MET A 422 -4.34 -21.86 -28.60
CA MET A 422 -3.56 -22.98 -28.07
C MET A 422 -4.32 -24.31 -28.08
N ASP A 423 -5.54 -24.34 -28.59
CA ASP A 423 -6.32 -25.57 -28.69
C ASP A 423 -5.67 -26.52 -29.74
N ASN A 424 -5.37 -27.73 -29.29
CA ASN A 424 -4.92 -28.93 -30.04
C ASN A 424 -3.45 -29.04 -30.49
N TRP A 425 -2.71 -27.97 -30.80
CA TRP A 425 -1.34 -28.16 -31.34
C TRP A 425 -0.28 -28.57 -30.30
N LEU A 426 -0.28 -27.98 -29.10
CA LEU A 426 0.74 -28.28 -28.07
C LEU A 426 0.58 -29.70 -27.47
N PHE A 427 -0.66 -30.20 -27.47
CA PHE A 427 -1.03 -31.51 -26.94
C PHE A 427 -0.78 -32.66 -27.94
N GLU A 428 -1.01 -32.44 -29.24
CA GLU A 428 -0.85 -33.49 -30.27
C GLU A 428 0.61 -33.79 -30.63
N VAL A 429 1.53 -32.82 -30.54
CA VAL A 429 2.91 -33.02 -31.03
C VAL A 429 3.81 -33.75 -30.02
N TYR A 430 3.57 -33.64 -28.70
CA TYR A 430 4.58 -34.07 -27.71
C TYR A 430 4.09 -34.95 -26.54
N GLY A 431 2.81 -35.29 -26.46
CA GLY A 431 2.30 -36.16 -25.40
C GLY A 431 2.69 -35.69 -23.97
N PRO A 432 2.79 -36.58 -22.97
CA PRO A 432 3.01 -36.23 -21.55
C PRO A 432 4.29 -35.44 -21.23
N LEU A 433 5.20 -35.28 -22.21
CA LEU A 433 6.44 -34.52 -22.07
C LEU A 433 6.29 -33.02 -22.40
N GLY A 434 5.18 -32.61 -23.03
CA GLY A 434 4.88 -31.21 -23.36
C GLY A 434 4.58 -30.33 -22.14
N THR A 435 4.26 -30.94 -21.00
CA THR A 435 3.97 -30.27 -19.72
C THR A 435 5.25 -29.81 -19.00
N ILE A 436 6.36 -30.52 -19.18
CA ILE A 436 7.55 -30.41 -18.30
C ILE A 436 8.51 -29.26 -18.71
N LEU A 437 8.33 -28.63 -19.89
CA LEU A 437 9.28 -27.68 -20.46
C LEU A 437 8.68 -26.31 -20.85
N GLY A 438 7.55 -25.92 -20.23
CA GLY A 438 6.76 -24.75 -20.61
C GLY A 438 7.52 -23.42 -20.68
N PHE A 439 8.38 -23.09 -19.72
CA PHE A 439 8.99 -21.75 -19.64
C PHE A 439 10.29 -21.58 -20.45
N GLY A 440 11.20 -22.57 -20.39
CA GLY A 440 12.45 -22.53 -21.15
C GLY A 440 12.22 -22.55 -22.66
N TRP A 441 11.15 -23.21 -23.10
CA TRP A 441 10.75 -23.28 -24.51
C TRP A 441 9.97 -22.05 -24.99
N THR A 442 9.15 -21.43 -24.13
CA THR A 442 8.46 -20.15 -24.41
C THR A 442 9.47 -19.04 -24.72
N LEU A 443 10.57 -18.96 -23.96
CA LEU A 443 11.69 -18.04 -24.26
C LEU A 443 12.45 -18.42 -25.54
N ALA A 444 12.63 -19.72 -25.82
CA ALA A 444 13.30 -20.20 -27.03
C ALA A 444 12.47 -20.05 -28.31
N THR A 445 11.15 -19.92 -28.21
CA THR A 445 10.19 -19.81 -29.33
C THR A 445 9.72 -18.38 -29.60
N LEU A 446 10.13 -17.39 -28.78
CA LEU A 446 9.96 -15.96 -29.12
C LEU A 446 10.40 -15.60 -30.56
N PRO A 447 11.48 -16.18 -31.13
CA PRO A 447 11.86 -15.92 -32.53
C PRO A 447 10.88 -16.50 -33.57
N THR A 448 10.03 -17.46 -33.20
CA THR A 448 9.09 -18.15 -34.10
C THR A 448 7.65 -17.60 -34.03
N LEU A 449 7.39 -16.61 -33.16
CA LEU A 449 6.15 -15.83 -33.07
C LEU A 449 5.55 -15.40 -34.43
N PRO A 450 6.34 -14.90 -35.42
CA PRO A 450 5.81 -14.51 -36.72
C PRO A 450 5.23 -15.68 -37.52
N ILE A 451 5.80 -16.88 -37.35
CA ILE A 451 5.35 -18.11 -38.01
C ILE A 451 4.10 -18.65 -37.32
N GLN A 452 4.00 -18.53 -35.99
CA GLN A 452 2.82 -18.93 -35.22
C GLN A 452 1.58 -18.10 -35.55
N LYS A 453 1.74 -16.78 -35.74
CA LYS A 453 0.65 -15.87 -36.17
C LYS A 453 0.13 -16.13 -37.60
N SER A 454 0.75 -17.02 -38.37
CA SER A 454 0.38 -17.33 -39.77
C SER A 454 -0.48 -18.61 -39.92
N LEU A 455 -0.78 -19.31 -38.82
CA LEU A 455 -1.58 -20.53 -38.82
C LEU A 455 -3.10 -20.24 -38.70
N PRO A 456 -3.99 -21.12 -39.18
CA PRO A 456 -5.43 -20.91 -39.09
C PRO A 456 -5.94 -20.91 -37.63
N GLU A 457 -6.65 -19.85 -37.21
CA GLU A 457 -7.27 -19.75 -35.89
C GLU A 457 -8.49 -20.70 -35.74
N MET A 458 -8.33 -21.81 -35.03
CA MET A 458 -9.43 -22.74 -34.67
C MET A 458 -9.63 -22.86 -33.14
N GLY A 459 -10.15 -21.83 -32.45
CA GLY A 459 -10.38 -21.84 -31.00
C GLY A 459 -10.54 -20.45 -30.36
N GLU A 460 -10.68 -20.36 -29.03
CA GLU A 460 -10.77 -19.08 -28.31
C GLU A 460 -9.40 -18.62 -27.75
N VAL A 461 -9.06 -17.34 -27.96
CA VAL A 461 -7.78 -16.72 -27.54
C VAL A 461 -7.91 -16.07 -26.16
N TYR A 462 -6.83 -16.09 -25.36
CA TYR A 462 -6.74 -15.39 -24.07
C TYR A 462 -6.53 -13.88 -24.24
N TYR A 463 -7.17 -13.10 -23.38
CA TYR A 463 -7.12 -11.64 -23.38
C TYR A 463 -6.88 -11.09 -21.97
N HIS A 464 -6.36 -9.88 -21.91
CA HIS A 464 -6.27 -9.11 -20.67
C HIS A 464 -7.60 -8.44 -20.34
N HIS A 465 -7.94 -8.40 -19.06
CA HIS A 465 -9.01 -7.57 -18.52
C HIS A 465 -8.41 -6.37 -17.76
N GLY A 466 -9.12 -5.24 -17.73
CA GLY A 466 -8.73 -4.03 -16.99
C GLY A 466 -8.06 -2.94 -17.83
N ASN A 467 -8.02 -1.74 -17.24
CA ASN A 467 -7.29 -0.59 -17.75
C ASN A 467 -5.79 -0.82 -17.58
N THR A 468 -5.05 -0.71 -18.68
CA THR A 468 -3.59 -0.91 -18.66
C THR A 468 -2.90 0.28 -18.02
N VAL A 469 -1.92 0.04 -17.15
CA VAL A 469 -0.93 1.00 -16.68
C VAL A 469 0.43 0.45 -17.11
N SER A 470 1.17 1.19 -17.93
CA SER A 470 2.37 0.68 -18.60
C SER A 470 3.62 1.40 -18.13
N PHE A 471 4.59 0.62 -17.65
CA PHE A 471 5.95 1.09 -17.37
C PHE A 471 6.82 0.86 -18.60
N PHE A 472 6.84 1.86 -19.48
CA PHE A 472 7.38 1.72 -20.83
C PHE A 472 8.77 2.35 -20.92
N ARG A 473 9.80 1.56 -21.25
CA ARG A 473 11.16 2.05 -21.50
C ARG A 473 11.26 2.53 -22.94
N ALA A 474 11.02 3.81 -23.14
CA ALA A 474 11.14 4.43 -24.45
C ALA A 474 12.60 4.65 -24.86
N LYS A 475 12.83 4.46 -26.15
CA LYS A 475 14.05 4.87 -26.87
C LYS A 475 13.67 5.91 -27.92
N GLN A 476 14.61 6.80 -28.24
CA GLN A 476 14.47 7.73 -29.35
C GLN A 476 15.28 7.21 -30.55
N VAL A 477 14.68 7.22 -31.73
CA VAL A 477 15.36 6.83 -32.98
C VAL A 477 15.90 8.08 -33.67
N GLY A 478 17.15 8.03 -34.11
CA GLY A 478 17.77 8.99 -35.00
C GLY A 478 17.72 8.52 -36.45
N GLN A 479 17.55 9.45 -37.39
CA GLN A 479 17.58 9.20 -38.82
C GLN A 479 18.32 10.35 -39.52
N ALA A 480 19.30 10.01 -40.36
CA ALA A 480 19.97 10.97 -41.24
C ALA A 480 20.02 10.45 -42.68
N GLU A 481 20.12 11.40 -43.61
CA GLU A 481 20.38 11.10 -45.00
C GLU A 481 21.85 10.72 -45.21
N VAL A 482 22.08 9.66 -45.99
CA VAL A 482 23.42 9.22 -46.35
C VAL A 482 23.82 9.93 -47.64
N PRO A 483 24.87 10.79 -47.62
CA PRO A 483 25.32 11.46 -48.84
C PRO A 483 25.84 10.44 -49.85
N CYS A 484 25.49 10.63 -51.12
CA CYS A 484 26.04 9.82 -52.21
C CYS A 484 27.55 10.03 -52.38
N ARG A 485 28.28 9.00 -52.82
CA ARG A 485 29.75 9.06 -53.08
C ARG A 485 30.18 10.18 -54.05
N ASN A 486 29.25 10.76 -54.81
CA ASN A 486 29.51 11.81 -55.78
C ASN A 486 29.07 13.22 -55.30
N ASP A 487 28.76 13.38 -54.01
CA ASP A 487 28.29 14.64 -53.37
C ASP A 487 27.04 15.29 -54.00
N ILE A 488 26.32 14.54 -54.85
CA ILE A 488 25.06 14.97 -55.48
C ILE A 488 23.96 14.01 -55.02
N GLY A 489 23.11 14.50 -54.10
CA GLY A 489 21.93 13.79 -53.62
C GLY A 489 22.15 12.83 -52.44
N SER A 490 21.03 12.28 -51.95
CA SER A 490 20.97 11.29 -50.87
C SER A 490 20.86 9.88 -51.47
N CYS A 491 21.71 8.97 -50.99
CA CYS A 491 21.80 7.58 -51.45
C CYS A 491 21.08 6.58 -50.53
N GLY A 492 20.47 7.07 -49.44
CA GLY A 492 19.73 6.24 -48.50
C GLY A 492 19.48 6.96 -47.17
N LYS A 493 18.78 6.28 -46.27
CA LYS A 493 18.55 6.76 -44.89
C LYS A 493 19.25 5.81 -43.93
N MET A 494 20.03 6.36 -43.01
CA MET A 494 20.62 5.61 -41.91
C MET A 494 19.82 5.88 -40.65
N GLY A 495 19.37 4.83 -39.97
CA GLY A 495 18.71 4.91 -38.67
C GLY A 495 19.60 4.37 -37.55
N TRP A 496 19.54 4.99 -36.38
CA TRP A 496 20.22 4.50 -35.17
C TRP A 496 19.39 4.77 -33.93
N THR A 497 19.68 4.06 -32.84
CA THR A 497 19.06 4.34 -31.52
C THR A 497 19.89 5.41 -30.81
N MET A 498 19.24 6.47 -30.34
CA MET A 498 19.90 7.51 -29.56
C MET A 498 20.28 6.99 -28.16
N ARG A 499 21.29 7.63 -27.55
CA ARG A 499 21.98 7.12 -26.35
C ARG A 499 21.09 6.99 -25.12
N TYR A 500 20.13 7.88 -24.94
CA TYR A 500 19.35 7.98 -23.70
C TYR A 500 18.02 7.24 -23.82
N THR A 501 17.60 6.63 -22.72
CA THR A 501 16.30 5.96 -22.58
C THR A 501 15.58 6.51 -21.36
N TYR A 502 14.25 6.50 -21.39
CA TYR A 502 13.43 6.93 -20.26
C TYR A 502 12.33 5.92 -19.95
N LYS A 503 12.09 5.67 -18.66
CA LYS A 503 11.03 4.77 -18.18
C LYS A 503 9.80 5.60 -17.84
N PHE A 504 8.86 5.65 -18.79
CA PHE A 504 7.60 6.35 -18.65
C PHE A 504 6.62 5.61 -17.75
N TYR A 505 5.82 6.38 -17.00
CA TYR A 505 4.66 5.90 -16.27
C TYR A 505 3.38 6.28 -17.02
N LEU A 506 2.80 5.35 -17.79
CA LEU A 506 1.73 5.66 -18.73
C LEU A 506 0.39 5.07 -18.26
N VAL A 507 -0.63 5.92 -18.18
CA VAL A 507 -1.99 5.54 -17.81
C VAL A 507 -2.94 5.94 -18.95
N PRO A 508 -3.12 5.12 -19.99
CA PRO A 508 -3.91 5.48 -21.17
C PRO A 508 -5.39 5.81 -20.87
N SER A 509 -5.97 5.29 -19.77
CA SER A 509 -7.36 5.59 -19.41
C SER A 509 -7.61 7.09 -19.14
N ILE A 510 -6.59 7.85 -18.71
CA ILE A 510 -6.72 9.30 -18.49
C ILE A 510 -6.70 10.10 -19.79
N ALA A 511 -6.41 9.47 -20.93
CA ALA A 511 -6.29 10.15 -22.22
C ALA A 511 -7.58 10.88 -22.63
N ASN A 512 -8.76 10.34 -22.30
CA ASN A 512 -10.03 11.01 -22.62
C ASN A 512 -10.17 12.37 -21.89
N SER A 513 -9.44 12.58 -20.78
CA SER A 513 -9.43 13.86 -20.03
C SER A 513 -8.41 14.88 -20.55
N LEU A 514 -7.54 14.49 -21.50
CA LEU A 514 -6.63 15.42 -22.18
C LEU A 514 -7.39 16.45 -23.03
N ASP A 515 -8.57 16.07 -23.55
CA ASP A 515 -9.39 16.88 -24.44
C ASP A 515 -10.07 18.08 -23.73
N GLU A 516 -10.30 18.01 -22.42
CA GLU A 516 -11.08 19.00 -21.67
C GLU A 516 -10.22 20.10 -20.98
N GLY A 517 -8.96 19.83 -20.65
CA GLY A 517 -8.19 20.65 -19.70
C GLY A 517 -7.15 21.63 -20.27
N LEU A 518 -6.70 21.49 -21.52
CA LEU A 518 -5.51 22.21 -22.04
C LEU A 518 -5.84 23.14 -23.21
N LYS A 519 -6.74 24.11 -22.97
CA LYS A 519 -6.99 25.19 -23.95
C LYS A 519 -5.94 26.31 -23.95
N ASN A 520 -5.09 26.45 -22.92
CA ASN A 520 -4.34 27.71 -22.74
C ASN A 520 -2.80 27.65 -22.68
N GLU A 521 -2.11 26.49 -22.67
CA GLU A 521 -0.62 26.52 -22.59
C GLU A 521 0.15 25.71 -23.64
N GLN A 522 -0.48 24.83 -24.44
CA GLN A 522 0.24 24.06 -25.48
C GLN A 522 -0.62 23.85 -26.74
N GLN A 523 -1.19 24.95 -27.25
CA GLN A 523 -2.16 24.92 -28.34
C GLN A 523 -1.56 24.44 -29.68
N GLU A 524 -0.30 24.78 -29.98
CA GLU A 524 0.40 24.30 -31.19
C GLU A 524 0.73 22.79 -31.16
N TYR A 525 1.03 22.22 -29.98
CA TYR A 525 1.33 20.79 -29.85
C TYR A 525 0.05 19.94 -29.94
N MET A 526 -1.01 20.36 -29.26
CA MET A 526 -2.31 19.68 -29.22
C MET A 526 -3.07 19.68 -30.55
N ASP A 527 -2.90 20.71 -31.38
CA ASP A 527 -3.55 20.78 -32.70
C ASP A 527 -3.10 19.64 -33.66
N SER A 528 -1.94 19.01 -33.41
CA SER A 528 -1.47 17.84 -34.15
C SER A 528 -2.01 16.48 -33.66
N PHE A 529 -2.75 16.49 -32.54
CA PHE A 529 -3.30 15.31 -31.85
C PHE A 529 -4.82 15.35 -31.64
N LYS A 530 -5.49 16.47 -31.92
CA LYS A 530 -6.96 16.57 -31.93
C LYS A 530 -7.56 15.50 -32.84
N GLY A 531 -8.12 14.44 -32.24
CA GLY A 531 -8.79 13.33 -32.94
C GLY A 531 -8.06 11.99 -32.98
N ASP A 532 -6.90 11.84 -32.31
CA ASP A 532 -6.03 10.67 -32.46
C ASP A 532 -6.23 9.57 -31.39
N LYS A 533 -7.47 9.36 -30.92
CA LYS A 533 -7.84 8.18 -30.09
C LYS A 533 -7.38 6.88 -30.75
N SER A 534 -7.37 6.86 -32.09
CA SER A 534 -6.83 5.75 -32.90
C SER A 534 -5.36 5.44 -32.63
N VAL A 535 -4.51 6.43 -32.30
CA VAL A 535 -3.07 6.21 -32.08
C VAL A 535 -2.81 5.68 -30.67
N ILE A 536 -3.49 6.21 -29.65
CA ILE A 536 -3.43 5.64 -28.29
C ILE A 536 -3.96 4.21 -28.30
N ASP A 537 -5.09 3.96 -28.95
CA ASP A 537 -5.67 2.62 -29.05
C ASP A 537 -4.81 1.65 -29.89
N LYS A 538 -4.00 2.16 -30.84
CA LYS A 538 -3.00 1.36 -31.56
C LYS A 538 -1.81 1.00 -30.69
N ILE A 539 -1.32 1.94 -29.88
CA ILE A 539 -0.17 1.72 -28.99
C ILE A 539 -0.55 0.88 -27.78
N PHE A 540 -1.75 1.12 -27.23
CA PHE A 540 -2.32 0.44 -26.06
C PHE A 540 -3.62 -0.26 -26.47
N PRO A 541 -3.53 -1.38 -27.20
CA PRO A 541 -4.70 -2.10 -27.68
C PRO A 541 -5.57 -2.57 -26.53
N LYS A 542 -6.89 -2.38 -26.69
CA LYS A 542 -7.87 -2.89 -25.73
C LYS A 542 -7.71 -4.41 -25.60
N TRP A 543 -7.66 -4.88 -24.34
CA TRP A 543 -7.53 -6.29 -23.98
C TRP A 543 -6.18 -6.95 -24.31
N ASN A 544 -5.16 -6.18 -24.69
CA ASN A 544 -3.83 -6.73 -24.95
C ASN A 544 -2.73 -5.82 -24.36
N ASN A 545 -1.49 -6.33 -24.36
CA ASN A 545 -0.32 -5.53 -24.00
C ASN A 545 0.05 -4.55 -25.12
N PRO A 546 0.67 -3.40 -24.79
CA PRO A 546 1.32 -2.59 -25.80
C PRO A 546 2.43 -3.39 -26.49
N ASP A 547 2.74 -3.04 -27.75
CA ASP A 547 3.87 -3.62 -28.46
C ASP A 547 5.16 -3.32 -27.68
N LEU A 548 5.79 -4.37 -27.14
CA LEU A 548 6.96 -4.25 -26.28
C LEU A 548 8.21 -3.96 -27.13
N ASP A 549 8.88 -2.83 -26.88
CA ASP A 549 10.16 -2.47 -27.53
C ASP A 549 11.35 -3.33 -27.00
N THR A 550 11.14 -4.10 -25.93
CA THR A 550 12.16 -4.90 -25.24
C THR A 550 12.16 -6.34 -25.76
N VAL A 551 13.21 -6.71 -26.52
CA VAL A 551 13.35 -8.03 -27.18
C VAL A 551 13.88 -9.12 -26.24
N MET A 552 14.49 -8.75 -25.10
CA MET A 552 15.07 -9.68 -24.13
C MET A 552 14.51 -9.41 -22.74
N THR A 553 13.84 -10.41 -22.16
CA THR A 553 13.26 -10.38 -20.82
C THR A 553 13.97 -11.39 -19.93
N THR A 554 14.10 -11.09 -18.64
CA THR A 554 14.64 -11.98 -17.63
C THR A 554 13.60 -12.27 -16.55
N ALA A 555 13.76 -13.37 -15.80
CA ALA A 555 12.85 -13.68 -14.69
C ALA A 555 12.85 -12.60 -13.59
N THR A 556 13.92 -11.80 -13.50
CA THR A 556 14.05 -10.71 -12.52
C THR A 556 13.25 -9.47 -12.91
N ASP A 557 12.89 -9.30 -14.20
CA ASP A 557 12.06 -8.19 -14.69
C ASP A 557 10.61 -8.26 -14.20
N HIS A 558 10.24 -9.40 -13.60
CA HIS A 558 8.94 -9.70 -13.02
C HIS A 558 8.90 -9.50 -11.49
N PHE A 559 9.96 -9.03 -10.83
CA PHE A 559 9.94 -8.90 -9.37
C PHE A 559 9.13 -7.70 -8.91
N MET A 560 8.18 -7.94 -8.00
CA MET A 560 7.30 -6.90 -7.46
C MET A 560 8.08 -5.73 -6.84
N GLY A 561 9.10 -6.01 -6.01
CA GLY A 561 9.80 -4.97 -5.25
C GLY A 561 10.62 -4.06 -6.16
N SER A 562 11.50 -4.65 -6.98
CA SER A 562 12.46 -3.91 -7.79
C SER A 562 11.93 -3.45 -9.15
N GLN A 563 10.88 -4.07 -9.70
CA GLN A 563 10.42 -3.79 -11.07
C GLN A 563 9.01 -3.21 -11.16
N TYR A 564 8.26 -3.23 -10.05
CA TYR A 564 6.94 -2.59 -9.97
C TYR A 564 6.93 -1.53 -8.88
N GLN A 565 7.08 -1.92 -7.61
CA GLN A 565 6.98 -1.00 -6.48
C GLN A 565 8.03 0.11 -6.54
N ALA A 566 9.28 -0.19 -6.91
CA ALA A 566 10.32 0.82 -7.06
C ALA A 566 9.99 1.87 -8.15
N ILE A 567 9.35 1.46 -9.26
CA ILE A 567 8.92 2.38 -10.31
C ILE A 567 7.80 3.28 -9.80
N ILE A 568 6.79 2.72 -9.13
CA ILE A 568 5.68 3.47 -8.55
C ILE A 568 6.19 4.45 -7.48
N ASN A 569 7.09 3.99 -6.60
CA ASN A 569 7.76 4.81 -5.59
C ASN A 569 8.48 6.00 -6.21
N ASN A 570 9.34 5.74 -7.21
CA ASN A 570 10.12 6.81 -7.85
C ASN A 570 9.23 7.78 -8.61
N GLN A 571 8.14 7.30 -9.24
CA GLN A 571 7.16 8.15 -9.90
C GLN A 571 6.48 9.07 -8.88
N LEU A 572 5.91 8.51 -7.83
CA LEU A 572 5.21 9.26 -6.79
C LEU A 572 6.14 10.27 -6.11
N LEU A 573 7.35 9.85 -5.73
CA LEU A 573 8.35 10.74 -5.12
C LEU A 573 8.77 11.85 -6.09
N SER A 574 8.88 11.59 -7.39
CA SER A 574 9.22 12.62 -8.37
C SER A 574 8.14 13.69 -8.52
N PHE A 575 6.87 13.35 -8.31
CA PHE A 575 5.78 14.34 -8.28
C PHE A 575 5.80 15.17 -6.99
N LEU A 576 6.16 14.56 -5.86
CA LEU A 576 6.13 15.21 -4.54
C LEU A 576 7.36 16.03 -4.22
N ALA A 577 8.54 15.50 -4.55
CA ALA A 577 9.83 16.07 -4.21
C ALA A 577 10.85 15.73 -5.31
N PRO A 578 10.80 16.39 -6.48
CA PRO A 578 11.71 16.14 -7.61
C PRO A 578 13.20 16.13 -7.22
N THR A 579 13.59 16.97 -6.26
CA THR A 579 14.97 17.07 -5.74
C THR A 579 15.44 15.81 -5.01
N ARG A 580 14.52 14.91 -4.61
CA ARG A 580 14.81 13.60 -4.03
C ARG A 580 14.87 12.47 -5.05
N THR A 581 14.62 12.76 -6.33
CA THR A 581 14.73 11.81 -7.46
C THR A 581 15.67 12.31 -8.55
N PRO A 582 16.92 12.69 -8.23
CA PRO A 582 17.83 13.29 -9.21
C PRO A 582 18.07 12.38 -10.43
N LYS A 583 18.20 11.06 -10.26
CA LYS A 583 18.48 10.15 -11.39
C LYS A 583 17.32 10.13 -12.38
N ARG A 584 16.06 10.08 -11.90
CA ARG A 584 14.86 10.12 -12.74
C ARG A 584 14.73 11.46 -13.46
N ILE A 585 15.00 12.57 -12.77
CA ILE A 585 14.93 13.91 -13.37
C ILE A 585 15.98 14.07 -14.46
N GLU A 586 17.25 13.74 -14.17
CA GLU A 586 18.34 13.80 -15.16
C GLU A 586 18.06 12.88 -16.36
N SER A 587 17.55 11.67 -16.12
CA SER A 587 17.16 10.74 -17.19
C SER A 587 16.03 11.29 -18.05
N LYS A 588 15.04 11.96 -17.46
CA LYS A 588 13.93 12.61 -18.17
C LYS A 588 14.44 13.76 -19.04
N GLU A 589 15.25 14.65 -18.47
CA GLU A 589 15.81 15.81 -19.17
C GLU A 589 16.69 15.38 -20.36
N ALA A 590 17.63 14.46 -20.12
CA ALA A 590 18.49 13.93 -21.18
C ALA A 590 17.70 13.23 -22.29
N PHE A 591 16.60 12.55 -21.95
CA PHE A 591 15.73 11.93 -22.94
C PHE A 591 14.94 12.97 -23.76
N VAL A 592 14.42 14.01 -23.13
CA VAL A 592 13.72 15.11 -23.82
C VAL A 592 14.63 15.80 -24.83
N GLU A 593 15.92 16.01 -24.51
CA GLU A 593 16.89 16.55 -25.48
C GLU A 593 16.98 15.70 -26.76
N THR A 594 16.92 14.37 -26.64
CA THR A 594 16.95 13.48 -27.80
C THR A 594 15.71 13.63 -28.69
N MET A 595 14.55 13.91 -28.10
CA MET A 595 13.29 14.09 -28.84
C MET A 595 13.31 15.34 -29.73
N HIS A 596 14.08 16.37 -29.35
CA HIS A 596 14.23 17.63 -30.07
C HIS A 596 15.52 17.71 -30.89
N HIS A 597 16.32 16.63 -30.92
CA HIS A 597 17.55 16.59 -31.69
C HIS A 597 17.27 16.70 -33.19
N LYS A 598 18.14 17.38 -33.94
CA LYS A 598 18.00 17.59 -35.39
C LYS A 598 17.81 16.30 -36.21
N ASP A 599 18.39 15.20 -35.72
CA ASP A 599 18.33 13.90 -36.37
C ASP A 599 17.17 13.03 -35.82
N ALA A 600 16.30 13.55 -34.95
CA ALA A 600 15.22 12.78 -34.34
C ALA A 600 14.21 12.30 -35.41
N TYR A 601 13.96 11.00 -35.45
CA TYR A 601 12.98 10.40 -36.34
C TYR A 601 11.56 10.88 -35.96
N PRO A 602 10.86 11.63 -36.83
CA PRO A 602 9.65 12.36 -36.44
C PRO A 602 8.52 11.48 -35.85
N PRO A 603 8.22 10.26 -36.35
CA PRO A 603 7.21 9.40 -35.74
C PRO A 603 7.56 8.94 -34.32
N SER A 604 8.83 8.61 -34.07
CA SER A 604 9.31 8.25 -32.73
C SER A 604 9.23 9.44 -31.77
N ALA A 605 9.63 10.64 -32.23
CA ALA A 605 9.51 11.86 -31.46
C ALA A 605 8.03 12.22 -31.16
N LYS A 606 7.12 12.05 -32.14
CA LYS A 606 5.67 12.27 -31.96
C LYS A 606 5.08 11.31 -30.92
N ARG A 607 5.43 10.02 -30.97
CA ARG A 607 5.03 9.01 -29.97
C ARG A 607 5.53 9.39 -28.57
N ASN A 608 6.82 9.69 -28.44
CA ASN A 608 7.43 10.00 -27.15
C ASN A 608 6.90 11.33 -26.57
N THR A 609 6.51 12.28 -27.42
CA THR A 609 5.80 13.51 -27.01
C THR A 609 4.43 13.19 -26.40
N LEU A 610 3.68 12.28 -27.02
CA LEU A 610 2.38 11.84 -26.49
C LEU A 610 2.54 11.17 -25.11
N PHE A 611 3.59 10.36 -24.93
CA PHE A 611 3.91 9.74 -23.65
C PHE A 611 4.24 10.77 -22.57
N MET A 612 5.01 11.80 -22.91
CA MET A 612 5.26 12.94 -22.01
C MET A 612 3.96 13.66 -21.61
N ALA A 613 3.05 13.89 -22.56
CA ALA A 613 1.77 14.54 -22.29
C ALA A 613 0.89 13.72 -21.34
N LEU A 614 0.83 12.39 -21.52
CA LEU A 614 0.10 11.49 -20.63
C LEU A 614 0.67 11.50 -19.21
N GLU A 615 1.99 11.40 -19.06
CA GLU A 615 2.63 11.40 -17.73
C GLU A 615 2.47 12.77 -17.03
N ASN A 616 2.54 13.87 -17.77
CA ASN A 616 2.27 15.21 -17.23
C ASN A 616 0.80 15.36 -16.80
N LYS A 617 -0.15 14.82 -17.56
CA LYS A 617 -1.57 14.84 -17.17
C LYS A 617 -1.83 14.03 -15.90
N LEU A 618 -1.14 12.90 -15.73
CA LEU A 618 -1.18 12.14 -14.48
C LEU A 618 -0.67 12.97 -13.30
N HIS A 619 0.41 13.74 -13.50
CA HIS A 619 0.92 14.67 -12.49
C HIS A 619 -0.11 15.73 -12.11
N ASP A 620 -0.80 16.32 -13.08
CA ASP A 620 -1.82 17.34 -12.84
C ASP A 620 -3.00 16.79 -12.03
N ILE A 621 -3.48 15.59 -12.39
CA ILE A 621 -4.56 14.90 -11.65
C ILE A 621 -4.12 14.63 -10.21
N PHE A 622 -2.93 14.05 -10.04
CA PHE A 622 -2.37 13.78 -8.72
C PHE A 622 -2.26 15.06 -7.87
N LYS A 623 -1.73 16.14 -8.46
CA LYS A 623 -1.60 17.44 -7.78
C LYS A 623 -2.97 18.01 -7.39
N GLN A 624 -3.98 17.84 -8.23
CA GLN A 624 -5.34 18.26 -7.93
C GLN A 624 -5.91 17.47 -6.74
N ASP A 625 -5.77 16.14 -6.74
CA ASP A 625 -6.23 15.28 -5.64
C ASP A 625 -5.56 15.69 -4.32
N VAL A 626 -4.23 15.87 -4.31
CA VAL A 626 -3.48 16.30 -3.11
C VAL A 626 -3.90 17.68 -2.61
N ASN A 627 -4.25 18.62 -3.49
CA ASN A 627 -4.70 19.94 -3.09
C ASN A 627 -6.14 19.95 -2.54
N GLN A 628 -6.94 18.93 -2.83
CA GLN A 628 -8.34 18.82 -2.41
C GLN A 628 -8.52 17.99 -1.14
N ASP A 629 -7.50 17.22 -0.74
CA ASP A 629 -7.53 16.31 0.40
C ASP A 629 -6.37 16.61 1.38
N GLU A 630 -6.68 17.31 2.47
CA GLU A 630 -5.69 17.64 3.52
C GLU A 630 -5.18 16.39 4.25
N VAL A 631 -5.98 15.33 4.37
CA VAL A 631 -5.55 14.06 4.99
C VAL A 631 -4.48 13.41 4.12
N LEU A 632 -4.73 13.34 2.81
CA LEU A 632 -3.76 12.82 1.85
C LEU A 632 -2.48 13.65 1.85
N LYS A 633 -2.59 14.97 1.84
CA LYS A 633 -1.44 15.88 1.88
C LYS A 633 -0.54 15.65 3.09
N HIS A 634 -1.11 15.53 4.30
CA HIS A 634 -0.33 15.21 5.51
C HIS A 634 0.35 13.84 5.42
N ALA A 635 -0.33 12.83 4.86
CA ALA A 635 0.26 11.50 4.68
C ALA A 635 1.44 11.53 3.70
N LEU A 636 1.32 12.30 2.61
CA LEU A 636 2.38 12.44 1.61
C LEU A 636 3.56 13.29 2.11
N GLU A 637 3.33 14.22 3.04
CA GLU A 637 4.40 14.91 3.76
C GLU A 637 5.23 13.94 4.62
N ARG A 638 4.59 13.04 5.36
CA ARG A 638 5.31 11.98 6.09
C ARG A 638 6.06 11.04 5.14
N TYR A 639 5.39 10.59 4.08
CA TYR A 639 5.98 9.70 3.09
C TYR A 639 7.26 10.28 2.47
N LYS A 640 7.21 11.53 1.98
CA LYS A 640 8.36 12.15 1.31
C LYS A 640 9.54 12.42 2.25
N GLU A 641 9.36 12.46 3.58
CA GLU A 641 10.44 12.71 4.55
C GLU A 641 11.41 11.52 4.64
N ILE A 642 10.88 10.30 4.65
CA ILE A 642 11.65 9.06 4.87
C ILE A 642 11.91 8.26 3.58
N THR A 643 11.22 8.60 2.48
CA THR A 643 11.39 7.91 1.19
C THR A 643 12.47 8.53 0.32
N HIS A 644 13.21 7.67 -0.39
CA HIS A 644 14.29 8.04 -1.30
C HIS A 644 14.10 7.38 -2.66
N GLU A 645 14.80 7.90 -3.67
CA GLU A 645 14.86 7.29 -4.99
C GLU A 645 15.55 5.92 -4.94
N ILE A 646 14.88 4.92 -5.50
CA ILE A 646 15.37 3.53 -5.56
C ILE A 646 16.08 3.31 -6.90
N SER A 647 17.27 2.73 -6.86
CA SER A 647 18.04 2.41 -8.08
C SER A 647 17.38 1.27 -8.85
N MET A 648 17.22 1.44 -10.16
CA MET A 648 16.58 0.49 -11.07
C MET A 648 17.60 -0.26 -11.95
N GLU A 649 18.84 -0.37 -11.47
CA GLU A 649 19.99 -0.97 -12.20
C GLU A 649 19.93 -2.49 -12.30
#